data_AF-A0A1G0CWJ2-F1
#
_entry.id   AF-A0A1G0CWJ2-F1
#
_cell.length_a   1.000
_cell.length_b   1.000
_cell.length_c   1.000
_cell.angle_alpha   90.00
_cell.angle_beta   90.00
_cell.angle_gamma   90.00
#
_symmetry.space_group_name_H-M   'P 1'
#
loop_
_entity.id
_entity.type
_entity.pdbx_description
1 polymer ?
#
loop_
_entity_poly.entity_id
_entity_poly.type
_entity_poly.pdbx_seq_one_letter_code
_entity_poly.pdbx_strand_id
1 'polypeptide(L)'
;MKKNAILIGLGLLFVLMFVGNAANFYRIGFVDRISSILYDYRLRLTMPQTVDERIVILDIDEKSLKEEGRWPWSRARLGELIDKLFDHHGVAVVGFDVVFAEKDESSGLKVLQRLGQNQLRDDTAFLSTLAQIRPQLEYDQLFADKIRNRNVVLGYYLTSTPNISGMLPEPSFPAGSFSGRPIMFTSWSGYGANLPELQQAAVAAGHFTPVVDSDGEVRRVPMLAEHGGAYYESLSLAMVRSLLGKPPLQPGFAEGRSDGYGGLEWLELDTPTGVLKIPVDDNVATLVPYRGGQGSFRYIPIADVLHDRVAPELLKDKIVLVGTTAPGLLDMRATPVGEVYPGVEVHANMIAGILDQNLKERPPYMLGMEVVWLLLIGIALSFLLPTLSPVKAMLASALMFAMTMGLSLVTWHYGDILMPVANSLMMIALIFALDMSYGYFVESRTKRQITGLFGQYVPSELVEEMAEHPESVSMEGDSREMTILFSDVRGFTTISEGLDPKELTLLMNEFLTPLSRVVYKHRGTIDKYMGDCIMAFWGAPLPDAEHARHAMLAGIEMQATLKALQPQFKARGWPEIRIGVGINTGRVSVGNMGSEVRVAYTVMGDAVNLASRLEGITKQYGVGVIVGENTRNTVTDFVYRELDHVRVKGKDKPVAIYEPIGLGTEVGKELQDELKLFHEVRRLYRKQDWDLAELQLVNLQRMSPDTALYRIYAERIAYFRKNPPGNDWDGVFVFQTK
;
A
#
# COMPACT_ATOMS: atom_id res chain seq x y z
N MET A 1 -17.67 15.63 2.85
CA MET A 1 -18.20 15.06 4.11
C MET A 1 -18.74 13.64 3.97
N LYS A 2 -19.68 13.35 3.06
CA LYS A 2 -20.21 11.97 2.88
C LYS A 2 -19.16 10.91 2.51
N LYS A 3 -18.18 11.26 1.66
CA LYS A 3 -17.03 10.40 1.28
C LYS A 3 -16.24 9.91 2.48
N ASN A 4 -15.72 10.85 3.29
CA ASN A 4 -14.86 10.52 4.43
C ASN A 4 -15.61 9.70 5.47
N ALA A 5 -16.91 9.94 5.68
CA ALA A 5 -17.72 9.14 6.59
C ALA A 5 -17.81 7.65 6.18
N ILE A 6 -17.92 7.36 4.88
CA ILE A 6 -17.93 5.97 4.37
C ILE A 6 -16.57 5.32 4.59
N LEU A 7 -15.47 6.02 4.27
CA LEU A 7 -14.11 5.50 4.46
C LEU A 7 -13.79 5.25 5.93
N ILE A 8 -14.15 6.18 6.81
CA ILE A 8 -14.01 6.01 8.26
C ILE A 8 -14.81 4.79 8.73
N GLY A 9 -16.07 4.65 8.30
CA GLY A 9 -16.92 3.51 8.68
C GLY A 9 -16.35 2.16 8.25
N LEU A 10 -15.86 2.06 7.01
CA LEU A 10 -15.21 0.84 6.52
C LEU A 10 -13.85 0.58 7.17
N GLY A 11 -13.07 1.63 7.48
CA GLY A 11 -11.82 1.52 8.24
C GLY A 11 -12.07 0.95 9.63
N LEU A 12 -13.06 1.49 10.35
CA LEU A 12 -13.47 1.00 11.67
C LEU A 12 -13.99 -0.46 11.63
N LEU A 13 -14.61 -0.89 10.53
CA LEU A 13 -14.99 -2.29 10.35
C LEU A 13 -13.74 -3.20 10.31
N PHE A 14 -12.66 -2.81 9.63
CA PHE A 14 -11.40 -3.56 9.67
C PHE A 14 -10.79 -3.55 11.07
N VAL A 15 -10.87 -2.44 11.81
CA VAL A 15 -10.41 -2.40 13.21
C VAL A 15 -11.15 -3.44 14.05
N LEU A 16 -12.48 -3.46 14.00
CA LEU A 16 -13.29 -4.45 14.70
C LEU A 16 -12.96 -5.88 14.25
N MET A 17 -12.65 -6.06 12.97
CA MET A 17 -12.27 -7.36 12.43
C MET A 17 -10.96 -7.88 13.05
N PHE A 18 -9.90 -7.08 13.03
CA PHE A 18 -8.61 -7.52 13.58
C PHE A 18 -8.60 -7.56 15.12
N VAL A 19 -9.36 -6.70 15.79
CA VAL A 19 -9.56 -6.79 17.25
C VAL A 19 -10.29 -8.08 17.63
N GLY A 20 -11.33 -8.48 16.87
CA GLY A 20 -12.03 -9.74 17.10
C GLY A 20 -11.12 -10.97 16.92
N ASN A 21 -10.21 -10.92 15.94
CA ASN A 21 -9.20 -11.96 15.75
C ASN A 21 -8.19 -12.00 16.90
N ALA A 22 -7.63 -10.85 17.30
CA ALA A 22 -6.66 -10.77 18.40
C ALA A 22 -7.26 -11.18 19.76
N ALA A 23 -8.54 -10.86 19.99
CA ALA A 23 -9.28 -11.25 21.19
C ALA A 23 -9.76 -12.72 21.18
N ASN A 24 -9.37 -13.52 20.17
CA ASN A 24 -9.76 -14.92 19.99
C ASN A 24 -11.28 -15.17 19.85
N PHE A 25 -12.09 -14.18 19.41
CA PHE A 25 -13.52 -14.42 19.11
C PHE A 25 -13.70 -15.30 17.87
N TYR A 26 -12.77 -15.22 16.93
CA TYR A 26 -12.64 -16.09 15.76
C TYR A 26 -11.18 -16.10 15.32
N ARG A 27 -10.80 -17.04 14.46
CA ARG A 27 -9.43 -17.16 13.94
C ARG A 27 -9.38 -16.98 12.43
N ILE A 28 -8.56 -16.03 11.99
CA ILE A 28 -8.23 -15.81 10.58
C ILE A 28 -6.92 -16.57 10.30
N GLY A 29 -7.02 -17.79 9.77
CA GLY A 29 -5.84 -18.66 9.60
C GLY A 29 -4.70 -18.07 8.73
N PHE A 30 -5.01 -17.12 7.85
CA PHE A 30 -3.97 -16.39 7.10
C PHE A 30 -3.14 -15.47 8.00
N VAL A 31 -3.73 -14.84 9.03
CA VAL A 31 -3.01 -14.03 10.01
C VAL A 31 -2.03 -14.90 10.80
N ASP A 32 -2.47 -16.09 11.22
CA ASP A 32 -1.63 -17.03 11.97
C ASP A 32 -0.39 -17.42 11.16
N ARG A 33 -0.57 -17.72 9.86
CA ARG A 33 0.53 -18.02 8.95
C ARG A 33 1.52 -16.86 8.80
N ILE A 34 1.02 -15.64 8.65
CA ILE A 34 1.87 -14.44 8.60
C ILE A 34 2.59 -14.24 9.94
N SER A 35 1.92 -14.50 11.06
CA SER A 35 2.53 -14.43 12.39
C SER A 35 3.69 -15.39 12.55
N SER A 36 3.56 -16.64 12.11
CA SER A 36 4.65 -17.63 12.12
C SER A 36 5.82 -17.17 11.25
N ILE A 37 5.57 -16.71 10.02
CA ILE A 37 6.62 -16.20 9.12
C ILE A 37 7.37 -15.01 9.74
N LEU A 38 6.65 -14.08 10.36
CA LEU A 38 7.26 -12.91 11.01
C LEU A 38 8.07 -13.30 12.25
N TYR A 39 7.64 -14.32 13.00
CA TYR A 39 8.42 -14.88 14.09
C TYR A 39 9.72 -15.50 13.58
N ASP A 40 9.65 -16.37 12.58
CA ASP A 40 10.82 -17.07 12.04
C ASP A 40 11.84 -16.09 11.47
N TYR A 41 11.38 -15.07 10.74
CA TYR A 41 12.25 -14.04 10.20
C TYR A 41 12.95 -13.26 11.32
N ARG A 42 12.22 -12.89 12.38
CA ARG A 42 12.79 -12.18 13.53
C ARG A 42 13.82 -13.03 14.27
N LEU A 43 13.52 -14.31 14.48
CA LEU A 43 14.44 -15.26 15.09
C LEU A 43 15.72 -15.40 14.26
N ARG A 44 15.62 -15.66 12.96
CA ARG A 44 16.78 -15.79 12.05
C ARG A 44 17.65 -14.54 12.01
N LEU A 45 17.04 -13.35 12.07
CA LEU A 45 17.76 -12.08 12.07
C LEU A 45 18.49 -11.78 13.38
N THR A 46 18.05 -12.36 14.51
CA THR A 46 18.54 -11.98 15.84
C THR A 46 19.25 -13.12 16.57
N MET A 47 19.25 -14.33 16.03
CA MET A 47 19.95 -15.48 16.62
C MET A 47 21.48 -15.24 16.65
N PRO A 48 22.20 -15.67 17.71
CA PRO A 48 23.64 -15.39 17.87
C PRO A 48 24.55 -15.96 16.78
N GLN A 49 24.19 -17.09 16.15
CA GLN A 49 25.03 -17.85 15.21
C GLN A 49 26.39 -18.28 15.79
N THR A 50 26.41 -18.59 17.09
CA THR A 50 27.61 -19.03 17.82
C THR A 50 27.51 -20.47 18.28
N VAL A 51 28.66 -21.13 18.47
CA VAL A 51 28.74 -22.46 19.08
C VAL A 51 28.73 -22.34 20.60
N ASP A 52 27.86 -23.09 21.28
CA ASP A 52 27.88 -23.19 22.75
C ASP A 52 28.74 -24.37 23.19
N GLU A 53 29.91 -24.07 23.75
CA GLU A 53 30.88 -25.08 24.17
C GLU A 53 30.51 -25.76 25.50
N ARG A 54 29.44 -25.35 26.21
CA ARG A 54 29.00 -26.02 27.45
C ARG A 54 28.26 -27.33 27.17
N ILE A 55 27.66 -27.43 25.98
CA ILE A 55 26.81 -28.56 25.57
C ILE A 55 27.51 -29.30 24.43
N VAL A 56 27.64 -30.61 24.58
CA VAL A 56 28.25 -31.51 23.60
C VAL A 56 27.24 -32.57 23.21
N ILE A 57 27.10 -32.80 21.91
CA ILE A 57 26.26 -33.86 21.36
C ILE A 57 27.16 -35.04 21.03
N LEU A 58 26.92 -36.15 21.72
CA LEU A 58 27.48 -37.44 21.37
C LEU A 58 26.59 -38.11 20.33
N ASP A 59 27.18 -38.36 19.17
CA ASP A 59 26.42 -38.69 17.97
C ASP A 59 26.51 -40.18 17.65
N ILE A 60 25.33 -40.79 17.45
CA ILE A 60 25.17 -42.07 16.76
C ILE A 60 25.20 -41.76 15.24
N ASP A 61 26.40 -41.49 14.75
CA ASP A 61 26.67 -41.17 13.34
C ASP A 61 27.07 -42.40 12.52
N GLU A 62 27.23 -42.25 11.20
CA GLU A 62 27.67 -43.35 10.33
C GLU A 62 29.03 -43.92 10.74
N LYS A 63 29.93 -43.08 11.25
CA LYS A 63 31.23 -43.53 11.77
C LYS A 63 31.06 -44.45 12.96
N SER A 64 30.22 -44.07 13.92
CA SER A 64 29.94 -44.87 15.11
C SER A 64 29.24 -46.17 14.74
N LEU A 65 28.27 -46.15 13.82
CA LEU A 65 27.63 -47.37 13.32
C LEU A 65 28.60 -48.31 12.60
N LYS A 66 29.59 -47.75 11.89
CA LYS A 66 30.60 -48.55 11.19
C LYS A 66 31.57 -49.24 12.15
N GLU A 67 31.97 -48.57 13.23
CA GLU A 67 32.95 -49.09 14.18
C GLU A 67 32.31 -49.97 15.27
N GLU A 68 31.15 -49.58 15.79
CA GLU A 68 30.46 -50.25 16.90
C GLU A 68 29.43 -51.30 16.42
N GLY A 69 29.07 -51.24 15.14
CA GLY A 69 28.02 -52.07 14.55
C GLY A 69 26.63 -51.43 14.61
N ARG A 70 25.62 -52.24 14.31
CA ARG A 70 24.24 -51.77 14.11
C ARG A 70 23.59 -51.34 15.44
N TRP A 71 22.96 -50.17 15.44
CA TRP A 71 22.10 -49.71 16.53
C TRP A 71 20.77 -50.49 16.58
N PRO A 72 20.20 -50.78 17.76
CA PRO A 72 20.70 -50.44 19.10
C PRO A 72 21.90 -51.30 19.54
N TRP A 73 22.91 -50.66 20.15
CA TRP A 73 24.06 -51.36 20.72
C TRP A 73 23.69 -52.10 22.02
N SER A 74 24.57 -52.99 22.45
CA SER A 74 24.38 -53.71 23.71
C SER A 74 24.44 -52.76 24.90
N ARG A 75 23.66 -53.05 25.94
CA ARG A 75 23.60 -52.27 27.18
C ARG A 75 24.91 -52.37 27.95
N ALA A 76 25.66 -53.47 27.77
CA ALA A 76 27.04 -53.56 28.22
C ALA A 76 27.94 -52.48 27.58
N ARG A 77 27.83 -52.26 26.25
CA ARG A 77 28.59 -51.23 25.53
C ARG A 77 28.19 -49.82 25.94
N LEU A 78 26.90 -49.57 26.13
CA LEU A 78 26.41 -48.29 26.67
C LEU A 78 26.87 -48.07 28.13
N GLY A 79 27.00 -49.14 28.92
CA GLY A 79 27.59 -49.08 30.26
C GLY A 79 29.06 -48.66 30.24
N GLU A 80 29.85 -49.19 29.30
CA GLU A 80 31.24 -48.75 29.07
C GLU A 80 31.32 -47.28 28.67
N LEU A 81 30.43 -46.81 27.79
CA LEU A 81 30.33 -45.39 27.45
C LEU A 81 30.10 -44.55 28.71
N ILE A 82 29.16 -44.94 29.57
CA ILE A 82 28.82 -44.22 30.80
C ILE A 82 30.01 -44.19 31.78
N ASP A 83 30.74 -45.30 31.95
CA ASP A 83 31.98 -45.31 32.74
C ASP A 83 33.01 -44.33 32.19
N LYS A 84 33.25 -44.33 30.88
CA LYS A 84 34.20 -43.40 30.27
C LYS A 84 33.77 -41.94 30.48
N LEU A 85 32.49 -41.62 30.26
CA LEU A 85 31.99 -40.27 30.41
C LEU A 85 32.14 -39.73 31.83
N PHE A 86 31.79 -40.49 32.85
CA PHE A 86 31.87 -40.01 34.22
C PHE A 86 33.25 -40.20 34.85
N ASP A 87 33.89 -41.35 34.66
CA ASP A 87 35.12 -41.71 35.39
C ASP A 87 36.39 -41.18 34.70
N HIS A 88 36.43 -41.17 33.36
CA HIS A 88 37.58 -40.69 32.60
C HIS A 88 37.44 -39.23 32.19
N HIS A 89 36.25 -38.82 31.72
CA HIS A 89 36.02 -37.47 31.19
C HIS A 89 35.47 -36.48 32.20
N GLY A 90 34.77 -36.94 33.26
CA GLY A 90 34.19 -36.05 34.28
C GLY A 90 33.07 -35.16 33.75
N VAL A 91 32.13 -35.71 32.97
CA VAL A 91 30.96 -34.96 32.48
C VAL A 91 30.02 -34.56 33.63
N ALA A 92 29.28 -33.45 33.48
CA ALA A 92 28.38 -32.95 34.51
C ALA A 92 27.02 -33.67 34.53
N VAL A 93 26.46 -33.94 33.35
CA VAL A 93 25.18 -34.63 33.14
C VAL A 93 25.16 -35.28 31.75
N VAL A 94 24.52 -36.45 31.62
CA VAL A 94 24.29 -37.14 30.35
C VAL A 94 22.79 -37.31 30.15
N GLY A 95 22.26 -36.84 29.02
CA GLY A 95 20.88 -37.05 28.60
C GLY A 95 20.80 -37.94 27.38
N PHE A 96 19.86 -38.87 27.35
CA PHE A 96 19.60 -39.73 26.19
C PHE A 96 18.35 -39.26 25.44
N ASP A 97 18.52 -38.82 24.20
CA ASP A 97 17.42 -38.59 23.25
C ASP A 97 17.03 -39.88 22.51
N VAL A 98 16.96 -40.97 23.28
CA VAL A 98 16.61 -42.33 22.83
C VAL A 98 15.88 -43.03 23.98
N VAL A 99 15.09 -44.05 23.64
CA VAL A 99 14.31 -44.83 24.61
C VAL A 99 14.80 -46.28 24.67
N PHE A 100 14.91 -46.83 25.88
CA PHE A 100 15.28 -48.22 26.15
C PHE A 100 14.05 -49.04 26.55
N ALA A 101 13.09 -49.20 25.63
CA ALA A 101 11.80 -49.84 25.91
C ALA A 101 11.83 -51.38 25.87
N GLU A 102 12.82 -51.96 25.19
CA GLU A 102 12.95 -53.40 24.99
C GLU A 102 14.18 -53.96 25.71
N LYS A 103 14.09 -55.23 26.15
CA LYS A 103 15.20 -55.95 26.77
C LYS A 103 16.35 -56.17 25.80
N ASP A 104 17.56 -56.14 26.32
CA ASP A 104 18.75 -56.50 25.56
C ASP A 104 18.88 -58.03 25.40
N GLU A 105 18.75 -58.52 24.17
CA GLU A 105 18.93 -59.95 23.85
C GLU A 105 20.33 -60.28 23.28
N SER A 106 21.26 -59.31 23.22
CA SER A 106 22.56 -59.45 22.55
C SER A 106 23.58 -60.31 23.30
N SER A 107 23.38 -60.57 24.61
CA SER A 107 24.29 -61.40 25.42
C SER A 107 24.17 -62.90 25.13
N GLY A 108 23.14 -63.34 24.39
CA GLY A 108 22.85 -64.76 24.16
C GLY A 108 22.29 -65.48 25.40
N LEU A 109 22.04 -64.78 26.51
CA LEU A 109 21.55 -65.35 27.76
C LEU A 109 20.24 -66.14 27.56
N LYS A 110 19.32 -65.62 26.74
CA LYS A 110 18.05 -66.29 26.41
C LYS A 110 18.27 -67.64 25.70
N VAL A 111 19.29 -67.75 24.86
CA VAL A 111 19.66 -69.00 24.18
C VAL A 111 20.27 -69.98 25.20
N LEU A 112 21.18 -69.51 26.04
CA LEU A 112 21.79 -70.34 27.10
C LEU A 112 20.75 -70.85 28.11
N GLN A 113 19.80 -70.00 28.50
CA GLN A 113 18.67 -70.37 29.34
C GLN A 113 17.79 -71.43 28.67
N ARG A 114 17.50 -71.27 27.38
CA ARG A 114 16.72 -72.27 26.61
C ARG A 114 17.45 -73.60 26.52
N LEU A 115 18.77 -73.59 26.28
CA LEU A 115 19.60 -74.81 26.28
C LEU A 115 19.56 -75.49 27.64
N GLY A 116 19.71 -74.73 28.74
CA GLY A 116 19.64 -75.26 30.11
C GLY A 116 18.25 -75.74 30.52
N GLN A 117 17.18 -75.20 29.95
CA GLN A 117 15.81 -75.67 30.21
C GLN A 117 15.44 -76.92 29.40
N ASN A 118 16.04 -77.08 28.21
CA ASN A 118 15.68 -78.13 27.25
C ASN A 118 16.80 -79.18 27.12
N GLN A 119 17.78 -78.94 26.25
CA GLN A 119 18.78 -79.94 25.85
C GLN A 119 19.76 -80.34 26.97
N LEU A 120 20.05 -79.42 27.89
CA LEU A 120 21.06 -79.56 28.94
C LEU A 120 20.43 -79.52 30.35
N ARG A 121 19.17 -79.92 30.48
CA ARG A 121 18.41 -79.85 31.75
C ARG A 121 19.03 -80.66 32.90
N ASP A 122 19.68 -81.78 32.57
CA ASP A 122 20.29 -82.66 33.57
C ASP A 122 21.82 -82.44 33.72
N ASP A 123 22.39 -81.51 32.94
CA ASP A 123 23.82 -81.16 33.03
C ASP A 123 24.05 -80.15 34.17
N THR A 124 24.32 -80.69 35.35
CA THR A 124 24.59 -79.90 36.56
C THR A 124 25.77 -78.95 36.43
N ALA A 125 26.81 -79.31 35.65
CA ALA A 125 27.99 -78.46 35.46
C ALA A 125 27.67 -77.26 34.55
N PHE A 126 26.88 -77.48 33.49
CA PHE A 126 26.37 -76.40 32.66
C PHE A 126 25.47 -75.46 33.46
N LEU A 127 24.51 -75.99 34.23
CA LEU A 127 23.59 -75.18 35.02
C LEU A 127 24.30 -74.35 36.11
N SER A 128 25.32 -74.91 36.78
CA SER A 128 26.13 -74.16 37.74
C SER A 128 26.94 -73.06 37.09
N THR A 129 27.54 -73.34 35.92
CA THR A 129 28.32 -72.35 35.16
C THR A 129 27.41 -71.23 34.65
N LEU A 130 26.24 -71.59 34.10
CA LEU A 130 25.24 -70.63 33.65
C LEU A 130 24.77 -69.73 34.81
N ALA A 131 24.54 -70.30 36.00
CA ALA A 131 24.19 -69.51 37.18
C ALA A 131 25.30 -68.53 37.60
N GLN A 132 26.57 -68.92 37.46
CA GLN A 132 27.73 -68.06 37.77
C GLN A 132 27.94 -66.92 36.76
N ILE A 133 27.79 -67.20 35.45
CA ILE A 133 28.01 -66.18 34.40
C ILE A 133 26.77 -65.32 34.13
N ARG A 134 25.59 -65.77 34.55
CA ARG A 134 24.32 -65.05 34.28
C ARG A 134 24.38 -63.57 34.67
N PRO A 135 24.85 -63.15 35.86
CA PRO A 135 24.93 -61.72 36.19
C PRO A 135 25.81 -60.90 35.24
N GLN A 136 26.79 -61.52 34.59
CA GLN A 136 27.67 -60.88 33.59
C GLN A 136 26.99 -60.76 32.22
N LEU A 137 25.88 -61.46 31.99
CA LEU A 137 25.13 -61.49 30.73
C LEU A 137 23.77 -60.79 30.82
N GLU A 138 23.35 -60.34 32.01
CA GLU A 138 22.16 -59.51 32.23
C GLU A 138 22.52 -58.04 31.92
N TYR A 139 22.68 -57.72 30.63
CA TYR A 139 23.22 -56.44 30.18
C TYR A 139 22.37 -55.23 30.58
N ASP A 140 21.04 -55.35 30.64
CA ASP A 140 20.15 -54.28 31.12
C ASP A 140 20.45 -53.95 32.60
N GLN A 141 20.62 -54.97 33.45
CA GLN A 141 20.98 -54.79 34.86
C GLN A 141 22.39 -54.20 35.02
N LEU A 142 23.36 -54.64 34.21
CA LEU A 142 24.70 -54.05 34.21
C LEU A 142 24.64 -52.56 33.87
N PHE A 143 23.89 -52.18 32.83
CA PHE A 143 23.71 -50.79 32.47
C PHE A 143 22.99 -49.98 33.55
N ALA A 144 21.95 -50.56 34.18
CA ALA A 144 21.27 -49.97 35.33
C ALA A 144 22.27 -49.66 36.46
N ASP A 145 23.16 -50.60 36.77
CA ASP A 145 24.18 -50.40 37.81
C ASP A 145 25.22 -49.34 37.42
N LYS A 146 25.53 -49.20 36.13
CA LYS A 146 26.45 -48.15 35.62
C LYS A 146 25.86 -46.75 35.63
N ILE A 147 24.55 -46.59 35.49
CA ILE A 147 23.90 -45.27 35.54
C ILE A 147 23.47 -44.88 36.97
N ARG A 148 23.37 -45.83 37.89
CA ARG A 148 22.97 -45.59 39.28
C ARG A 148 23.90 -44.60 39.96
N ASN A 149 23.32 -43.63 40.67
CA ASN A 149 24.03 -42.54 41.37
C ASN A 149 24.88 -41.64 40.46
N ARG A 150 24.68 -41.68 39.14
CA ARG A 150 25.28 -40.74 38.19
C ARG A 150 24.21 -39.82 37.62
N ASN A 151 24.59 -38.63 37.17
CA ASN A 151 23.68 -37.64 36.60
C ASN A 151 23.25 -38.06 35.17
N VAL A 152 22.51 -39.16 35.06
CA VAL A 152 22.02 -39.73 33.80
C VAL A 152 20.52 -39.56 33.70
N VAL A 153 20.07 -38.79 32.71
CA VAL A 153 18.67 -38.53 32.41
C VAL A 153 18.25 -39.35 31.19
N LEU A 154 17.23 -40.18 31.34
CA LEU A 154 16.71 -40.99 30.23
C LEU A 154 15.58 -40.27 29.50
N GLY A 155 15.55 -40.38 28.18
CA GLY A 155 14.45 -39.90 27.36
C GLY A 155 13.30 -40.90 27.31
N TYR A 156 12.10 -40.39 27.05
CA TYR A 156 10.94 -41.18 26.63
C TYR A 156 10.03 -40.35 25.73
N TYR A 157 9.06 -40.98 25.09
CA TYR A 157 8.07 -40.29 24.28
C TYR A 157 6.64 -40.60 24.73
N LEU A 158 5.79 -39.61 24.61
CA LEU A 158 4.34 -39.67 24.71
C LEU A 158 3.73 -39.77 23.31
N THR A 159 2.58 -40.44 23.20
CA THR A 159 1.86 -40.66 21.95
C THR A 159 0.35 -40.53 22.12
N SER A 160 -0.34 -40.12 21.07
CA SER A 160 -1.81 -40.03 21.03
C SER A 160 -2.48 -41.40 20.83
N THR A 161 -1.70 -42.46 20.61
CA THR A 161 -2.18 -43.84 20.61
C THR A 161 -2.07 -44.44 22.01
N PRO A 162 -3.05 -45.26 22.47
CA PRO A 162 -3.06 -45.81 23.83
C PRO A 162 -2.05 -46.95 24.05
N ASN A 163 -0.98 -47.00 23.26
CA ASN A 163 0.08 -47.99 23.41
C ASN A 163 1.00 -47.58 24.57
N ILE A 164 1.27 -48.52 25.46
CA ILE A 164 2.11 -48.32 26.65
C ILE A 164 3.26 -49.32 26.60
N SER A 165 4.48 -48.82 26.76
CA SER A 165 5.69 -49.64 26.93
C SER A 165 6.62 -49.00 27.97
N GLY A 166 7.30 -49.84 28.75
CA GLY A 166 8.20 -49.41 29.82
C GLY A 166 7.48 -48.82 31.04
N MET A 167 8.21 -48.00 31.80
CA MET A 167 7.76 -47.33 33.03
C MET A 167 8.08 -45.84 32.94
N LEU A 168 7.10 -44.98 33.20
CA LEU A 168 7.31 -43.53 33.33
C LEU A 168 8.08 -43.21 34.64
N PRO A 169 8.81 -42.08 34.70
CA PRO A 169 9.38 -41.59 35.95
C PRO A 169 8.28 -41.19 36.94
N GLU A 170 8.68 -40.90 38.18
CA GLU A 170 7.83 -40.16 39.11
C GLU A 170 7.41 -38.83 38.46
N PRO A 171 6.11 -38.47 38.50
CA PRO A 171 5.63 -37.26 37.86
C PRO A 171 6.19 -36.02 38.56
N SER A 172 6.50 -34.98 37.78
CA SER A 172 6.92 -33.68 38.30
C SER A 172 5.83 -33.04 39.15
N PHE A 173 4.56 -33.27 38.77
CA PHE A 173 3.39 -32.94 39.59
C PHE A 173 2.38 -34.10 39.59
N PRO A 174 1.90 -34.53 40.77
CA PRO A 174 0.91 -35.61 40.86
C PRO A 174 -0.45 -35.20 40.29
N ALA A 175 -1.31 -36.19 40.05
CA ALA A 175 -2.65 -35.95 39.56
C ALA A 175 -3.45 -35.02 40.49
N GLY A 176 -4.10 -34.02 39.89
CA GLY A 176 -4.88 -33.02 40.61
C GLY A 176 -4.09 -31.80 41.13
N SER A 177 -2.77 -31.71 40.87
CA SER A 177 -1.94 -30.57 41.30
C SER A 177 -2.44 -29.21 40.78
N PHE A 178 -3.09 -29.20 39.62
CA PHE A 178 -3.65 -28.00 39.01
C PHE A 178 -5.20 -27.97 39.05
N SER A 179 -5.84 -28.80 39.87
CA SER A 179 -7.29 -28.84 40.01
C SER A 179 -7.86 -27.47 40.41
N GLY A 180 -8.95 -27.07 39.74
CA GLY A 180 -9.59 -25.77 39.96
C GLY A 180 -8.97 -24.60 39.18
N ARG A 181 -7.95 -24.85 38.34
CA ARG A 181 -7.41 -23.88 37.38
C ARG A 181 -7.66 -24.37 35.95
N PRO A 182 -8.22 -23.55 35.06
CA PRO A 182 -8.39 -23.90 33.64
C PRO A 182 -7.07 -23.71 32.89
N ILE A 183 -6.09 -24.58 33.13
CA ILE A 183 -4.80 -24.61 32.42
C ILE A 183 -4.88 -25.69 31.34
N MET A 184 -4.48 -25.34 30.12
CA MET A 184 -4.44 -26.30 29.01
C MET A 184 -3.05 -26.94 28.97
N PHE A 185 -2.98 -28.26 29.18
CA PHE A 185 -1.75 -29.02 29.01
C PHE A 185 -1.82 -29.84 27.73
N THR A 186 -0.68 -30.14 27.13
CA THR A 186 -0.62 -31.18 26.09
C THR A 186 -0.89 -32.54 26.73
N SER A 187 -1.96 -33.21 26.32
CA SER A 187 -2.43 -34.46 26.93
C SER A 187 -2.26 -35.64 25.98
N TRP A 188 -1.76 -36.75 26.50
CA TRP A 188 -1.35 -37.92 25.71
C TRP A 188 -1.95 -39.21 26.26
N SER A 189 -2.36 -40.13 25.39
CA SER A 189 -3.09 -41.35 25.77
C SER A 189 -2.19 -42.56 26.00
N GLY A 190 -0.96 -42.54 25.50
CA GLY A 190 0.03 -43.59 25.70
C GLY A 190 1.46 -43.07 25.70
N TYR A 191 2.42 -43.98 25.88
CA TYR A 191 3.84 -43.65 25.99
C TYR A 191 4.73 -44.85 25.64
N GLY A 192 5.94 -44.56 25.16
CA GLY A 192 7.05 -45.50 25.12
C GLY A 192 8.16 -44.99 26.03
N ALA A 193 8.39 -45.69 27.14
CA ALA A 193 9.36 -45.34 28.17
C ALA A 193 10.37 -46.46 28.40
N ASN A 194 11.28 -46.26 29.36
CA ASN A 194 12.40 -47.15 29.62
C ASN A 194 11.98 -48.38 30.42
N LEU A 195 12.78 -49.45 30.37
CA LEU A 195 12.60 -50.62 31.25
C LEU A 195 12.59 -50.18 32.73
N PRO A 196 11.77 -50.81 33.60
CA PRO A 196 11.67 -50.45 35.01
C PRO A 196 13.00 -50.37 35.75
N GLU A 197 13.89 -51.34 35.51
CA GLU A 197 15.22 -51.39 36.12
C GLU A 197 16.13 -50.21 35.72
N LEU A 198 16.02 -49.74 34.48
CA LEU A 198 16.75 -48.57 33.99
C LEU A 198 16.12 -47.28 34.52
N GLN A 199 14.79 -47.19 34.50
CA GLN A 199 14.06 -46.02 34.96
C GLN A 199 14.28 -45.73 36.44
N GLN A 200 14.36 -46.78 37.26
CA GLN A 200 14.63 -46.67 38.70
C GLN A 200 16.11 -46.38 39.02
N ALA A 201 17.02 -46.75 38.12
CA ALA A 201 18.45 -46.49 38.31
C ALA A 201 18.87 -45.09 37.87
N ALA A 202 18.20 -44.53 36.85
CA ALA A 202 18.47 -43.19 36.34
C ALA A 202 18.14 -42.10 37.37
N VAL A 203 18.83 -40.96 37.26
CA VAL A 203 18.62 -39.82 38.17
C VAL A 203 17.26 -39.17 37.93
N ALA A 204 16.84 -39.09 36.67
CA ALA A 204 15.56 -38.54 36.22
C ALA A 204 15.24 -39.10 34.82
N ALA A 205 14.03 -38.82 34.34
CA ALA A 205 13.70 -38.99 32.93
C ALA A 205 12.79 -37.85 32.48
N GLY A 206 12.85 -37.49 31.21
CA GLY A 206 12.03 -36.43 30.63
C GLY A 206 11.59 -36.75 29.21
N HIS A 207 10.46 -36.18 28.79
CA HIS A 207 9.91 -36.46 27.46
C HIS A 207 10.61 -35.64 26.37
N PHE A 208 10.79 -36.23 25.19
CA PHE A 208 11.25 -35.54 23.98
C PHE A 208 10.14 -35.41 22.92
N THR A 209 8.88 -35.61 23.31
CA THR A 209 7.73 -35.45 22.39
C THR A 209 7.61 -34.00 21.94
N PRO A 210 7.63 -33.74 20.62
CA PRO A 210 7.48 -32.38 20.10
C PRO A 210 6.01 -31.99 20.00
N VAL A 211 5.78 -30.68 20.10
CA VAL A 211 4.55 -30.06 19.61
C VAL A 211 4.89 -29.33 18.32
N VAL A 212 4.11 -29.65 17.29
CA VAL A 212 4.30 -29.12 15.95
C VAL A 212 3.24 -28.05 15.71
N ASP A 213 3.67 -26.88 15.26
CA ASP A 213 2.76 -25.80 14.89
C ASP A 213 1.96 -26.17 13.62
N SER A 214 0.92 -25.39 13.30
CA SER A 214 0.00 -25.68 12.18
C SER A 214 0.66 -25.79 10.79
N ASP A 215 1.86 -25.25 10.63
CA ASP A 215 2.66 -25.29 9.41
C ASP A 215 3.70 -26.41 9.37
N GLY A 216 3.77 -27.25 10.40
CA GLY A 216 4.69 -28.39 10.46
C GLY A 216 6.03 -28.09 11.15
N GLU A 217 6.27 -26.87 11.62
CA GLU A 217 7.52 -26.51 12.29
C GLU A 217 7.47 -26.66 13.81
N VAL A 218 8.60 -27.04 14.40
CA VAL A 218 8.79 -27.11 15.85
C VAL A 218 9.35 -25.77 16.35
N ARG A 219 8.49 -24.93 16.93
CA ARG A 219 8.90 -23.65 17.54
C ARG A 219 8.94 -23.70 19.07
N ARG A 220 8.33 -24.73 19.66
CA ARG A 220 8.08 -24.85 21.08
C ARG A 220 8.36 -26.25 21.59
N VAL A 221 8.74 -26.36 22.86
CA VAL A 221 8.80 -27.63 23.59
C VAL A 221 7.83 -27.53 24.76
N PRO A 222 6.90 -28.48 24.95
CA PRO A 222 6.09 -28.56 26.16
C PRO A 222 7.01 -28.76 27.35
N MET A 223 6.98 -27.85 28.32
CA MET A 223 7.80 -28.02 29.53
C MET A 223 7.17 -29.05 30.47
N LEU A 224 5.84 -29.17 30.43
CA LEU A 224 5.05 -30.19 31.10
C LEU A 224 4.04 -30.81 30.12
N ALA A 225 3.94 -32.13 30.16
CA ALA A 225 2.93 -32.89 29.43
C ALA A 225 2.09 -33.73 30.39
N GLU A 226 0.79 -33.83 30.11
CA GLU A 226 -0.18 -34.57 30.91
C GLU A 226 -0.34 -36.01 30.39
N HIS A 227 -0.29 -36.97 31.31
CA HIS A 227 -0.71 -38.35 31.06
C HIS A 227 -1.37 -38.94 32.31
N GLY A 228 -2.59 -39.46 32.17
CA GLY A 228 -3.34 -40.04 33.29
C GLY A 228 -3.64 -39.05 34.42
N GLY A 229 -3.75 -37.74 34.11
CA GLY A 229 -3.96 -36.66 35.06
C GLY A 229 -2.70 -36.18 35.79
N ALA A 230 -1.57 -36.89 35.69
CA ALA A 230 -0.28 -36.50 36.23
C ALA A 230 0.57 -35.77 35.17
N TYR A 231 1.56 -34.98 35.62
CA TYR A 231 2.33 -34.09 34.75
C TYR A 231 3.81 -34.43 34.78
N TYR A 232 4.41 -34.49 33.60
CA TYR A 232 5.78 -34.92 33.41
C TYR A 232 6.58 -33.90 32.62
N GLU A 233 7.83 -33.70 33.01
CA GLU A 233 8.72 -32.69 32.43
C GLU A 233 9.41 -33.12 31.13
N SER A 234 9.81 -32.13 30.34
CA SER A 234 10.63 -32.36 29.14
C SER A 234 12.04 -32.85 29.47
N LEU A 235 12.68 -33.53 28.52
CA LEU A 235 14.07 -33.98 28.61
C LEU A 235 15.02 -32.81 28.95
N SER A 236 14.84 -31.66 28.29
CA SER A 236 15.63 -30.46 28.53
C SER A 236 15.52 -29.96 29.97
N LEU A 237 14.30 -29.93 30.51
CA LEU A 237 14.03 -29.48 31.88
C LEU A 237 14.60 -30.47 32.91
N ALA A 238 14.38 -31.78 32.71
CA ALA A 238 14.94 -32.83 33.56
C ALA A 238 16.47 -32.78 33.63
N MET A 239 17.13 -32.49 32.50
CA MET A 239 18.59 -32.34 32.44
C MET A 239 19.08 -31.11 33.21
N VAL A 240 18.45 -29.95 33.02
CA VAL A 240 18.82 -28.74 33.77
C VAL A 240 18.61 -28.94 35.26
N ARG A 241 17.48 -29.54 35.67
CA ARG A 241 17.23 -29.86 37.09
C ARG A 241 18.29 -30.83 37.63
N SER A 242 18.64 -31.87 36.87
CA SER A 242 19.65 -32.85 37.30
C SER A 242 21.04 -32.21 37.44
N LEU A 243 21.42 -31.35 36.51
CA LEU A 243 22.65 -30.56 36.58
C LEU A 243 22.72 -29.68 37.84
N LEU A 244 21.58 -29.10 38.24
CA LEU A 244 21.48 -28.18 39.37
C LEU A 244 21.19 -28.87 40.72
N GLY A 245 21.26 -30.21 40.79
CA GLY A 245 21.03 -30.96 42.03
C GLY A 245 19.56 -31.18 42.39
N LYS A 246 18.69 -31.29 41.37
CA LYS A 246 17.25 -31.53 41.46
C LYS A 246 16.47 -30.51 42.31
N PRO A 247 16.55 -29.20 42.00
CA PRO A 247 15.68 -28.24 42.64
C PRO A 247 14.20 -28.61 42.41
N PRO A 248 13.31 -28.32 43.39
CA PRO A 248 11.88 -28.53 43.23
C PRO A 248 11.36 -27.62 42.10
N LEU A 249 10.53 -28.20 41.23
CA LEU A 249 9.87 -27.44 40.17
C LEU A 249 8.63 -26.76 40.76
N GLN A 250 8.56 -25.44 40.67
CA GLN A 250 7.43 -24.67 41.20
C GLN A 250 6.66 -23.99 40.06
N PRO A 251 5.31 -24.05 40.06
CA PRO A 251 4.50 -23.35 39.09
C PRO A 251 4.29 -21.89 39.49
N GLY A 252 4.68 -20.97 38.62
CA GLY A 252 4.49 -19.54 38.78
C GLY A 252 3.20 -19.05 38.16
N PHE A 253 2.38 -18.34 38.94
CA PHE A 253 1.08 -17.88 38.49
C PHE A 253 0.96 -16.37 38.41
N ALA A 254 0.17 -15.88 37.44
CA ALA A 254 -0.21 -14.48 37.30
C ALA A 254 -0.75 -13.88 38.61
N GLU A 255 -0.35 -12.63 38.91
CA GLU A 255 -0.92 -11.86 40.02
C GLU A 255 -2.36 -11.41 39.68
N GLY A 256 -3.34 -12.23 40.03
CA GLY A 256 -4.76 -11.93 39.88
C GLY A 256 -5.57 -13.13 39.37
N ARG A 257 -6.70 -13.44 40.02
CA ARG A 257 -7.63 -14.47 39.55
C ARG A 257 -8.70 -13.83 38.67
N SER A 258 -8.68 -14.11 37.37
CA SER A 258 -9.86 -13.90 36.51
C SER A 258 -10.56 -15.24 36.27
N ASP A 259 -11.88 -15.28 36.39
CA ASP A 259 -12.68 -16.46 36.06
C ASP A 259 -12.39 -16.90 34.62
N GLY A 260 -11.83 -18.10 34.45
CA GLY A 260 -11.46 -18.66 33.14
C GLY A 260 -9.98 -18.62 32.76
N TYR A 261 -9.10 -17.96 33.55
CA TYR A 261 -7.65 -17.96 33.31
C TYR A 261 -6.90 -18.70 34.43
N GLY A 262 -6.33 -19.87 34.10
CA GLY A 262 -5.60 -20.71 35.07
C GLY A 262 -4.26 -20.13 35.52
N GLY A 263 -3.70 -19.24 34.70
CA GLY A 263 -2.64 -18.30 35.08
C GLY A 263 -1.24 -18.87 35.20
N LEU A 264 -0.95 -20.09 34.75
CA LEU A 264 0.43 -20.60 34.76
C LEU A 264 1.24 -19.86 33.70
N GLU A 265 2.08 -18.92 34.13
CA GLU A 265 2.85 -18.03 33.24
C GLU A 265 4.33 -18.45 33.16
N TRP A 266 4.84 -19.11 34.19
CA TRP A 266 6.20 -19.64 34.19
C TRP A 266 6.33 -20.88 35.09
N LEU A 267 7.43 -21.61 34.89
CA LEU A 267 7.96 -22.55 35.85
C LEU A 267 9.22 -21.96 36.46
N GLU A 268 9.47 -22.19 37.74
CA GLU A 268 10.68 -21.72 38.41
C GLU A 268 11.43 -22.82 39.12
N LEU A 269 12.76 -22.68 39.11
CA LEU A 269 13.70 -23.53 39.81
C LEU A 269 14.45 -22.66 40.82
N ASP A 270 14.27 -22.93 42.11
CA ASP A 270 15.05 -22.27 43.16
C ASP A 270 16.42 -22.94 43.27
N THR A 271 17.47 -22.22 42.88
CA THR A 271 18.84 -22.73 42.87
C THR A 271 19.70 -21.94 43.87
N PRO A 272 20.81 -22.51 44.38
CA PRO A 272 21.73 -21.78 45.25
C PRO A 272 22.29 -20.49 44.64
N THR A 273 22.30 -20.39 43.30
CA THR A 273 22.81 -19.25 42.54
C THR A 273 21.73 -18.22 42.16
N GLY A 274 20.46 -18.47 42.48
CA GLY A 274 19.32 -17.63 42.12
C GLY A 274 18.12 -18.43 41.60
N VAL A 275 17.04 -17.74 41.27
CA VAL A 275 15.84 -18.37 40.69
C VAL A 275 15.95 -18.37 39.17
N LEU A 276 15.86 -19.55 38.55
CA LEU A 276 15.73 -19.66 37.10
C LEU A 276 14.25 -19.67 36.73
N LYS A 277 13.83 -18.73 35.88
CA LYS A 277 12.46 -18.60 35.39
C LYS A 277 12.36 -19.17 33.97
N ILE A 278 11.33 -19.97 33.71
CA ILE A 278 11.07 -20.60 32.42
C ILE A 278 9.67 -20.18 31.99
N PRO A 279 9.53 -19.17 31.10
CA PRO A 279 8.23 -18.70 30.66
C PRO A 279 7.52 -19.79 29.85
N VAL A 280 6.22 -19.94 30.06
CA VAL A 280 5.38 -20.89 29.34
C VAL A 280 4.18 -20.20 28.71
N ASP A 281 3.71 -20.73 27.60
CA ASP A 281 2.50 -20.26 26.91
C ASP A 281 1.23 -20.97 27.41
N ASP A 282 0.11 -20.71 26.73
CA ASP A 282 -1.20 -21.26 27.08
C ASP A 282 -1.25 -22.80 27.11
N ASN A 283 -0.31 -23.50 26.44
CA ASN A 283 -0.21 -24.97 26.42
C ASN A 283 0.92 -25.49 27.32
N VAL A 284 1.47 -24.64 28.19
CA VAL A 284 2.61 -24.93 29.06
C VAL A 284 3.87 -25.28 28.26
N ALA A 285 4.03 -24.65 27.09
CA ALA A 285 5.18 -24.83 26.20
C ALA A 285 6.03 -23.56 26.15
N THR A 286 7.33 -23.73 25.94
CA THR A 286 8.30 -22.63 25.86
C THR A 286 8.85 -22.53 24.46
N LEU A 287 8.98 -21.30 23.95
CA LEU A 287 9.63 -21.01 22.67
C LEU A 287 11.10 -21.46 22.70
N VAL A 288 11.52 -22.19 21.69
CA VAL A 288 12.91 -22.64 21.56
C VAL A 288 13.78 -21.45 21.12
N PRO A 289 14.79 -21.06 21.91
CA PRO A 289 15.69 -19.97 21.54
C PRO A 289 16.77 -20.49 20.58
N TYR A 290 16.37 -20.83 19.36
CA TYR A 290 17.30 -21.32 18.34
C TYR A 290 18.43 -20.33 18.14
N ARG A 291 19.66 -20.80 18.33
CA ARG A 291 20.86 -19.95 18.19
C ARG A 291 21.50 -19.98 16.83
N GLY A 292 21.17 -20.95 16.00
CA GLY A 292 21.73 -21.12 14.66
C GLY A 292 21.20 -22.37 13.98
N GLY A 293 21.70 -22.64 12.77
CA GLY A 293 21.46 -23.91 12.08
C GLY A 293 22.21 -25.07 12.73
N GLN A 294 22.16 -26.23 12.07
CA GLN A 294 22.87 -27.43 12.54
C GLN A 294 24.35 -27.15 12.77
N GLY A 295 24.91 -27.69 13.86
CA GLY A 295 26.31 -27.45 14.25
C GLY A 295 26.49 -26.24 15.17
N SER A 296 25.40 -25.75 15.76
CA SER A 296 25.44 -24.76 16.85
C SER A 296 25.98 -25.33 18.18
N PHE A 297 26.25 -26.63 18.20
CA PHE A 297 26.81 -27.40 19.30
C PHE A 297 27.91 -28.32 18.79
N ARG A 298 28.85 -28.70 19.66
CA ARG A 298 29.95 -29.61 19.30
C ARG A 298 29.40 -31.03 19.14
N TYR A 299 29.61 -31.64 17.97
CA TYR A 299 29.34 -33.05 17.74
C TYR A 299 30.61 -33.88 17.96
N ILE A 300 30.49 -35.00 18.67
CA ILE A 300 31.55 -35.98 18.87
C ILE A 300 30.97 -37.36 18.57
N PRO A 301 31.52 -38.12 17.60
CA PRO A 301 31.10 -39.50 17.36
C PRO A 301 31.26 -40.35 18.62
N ILE A 302 30.26 -41.14 18.99
CA ILE A 302 30.33 -41.99 20.19
C ILE A 302 31.50 -42.98 20.11
N ALA A 303 31.81 -43.50 18.91
CA ALA A 303 32.97 -44.37 18.72
C ALA A 303 34.30 -43.70 19.11
N ASP A 304 34.42 -42.38 19.02
CA ASP A 304 35.63 -41.68 19.45
C ASP A 304 35.77 -41.68 20.98
N VAL A 305 34.66 -41.60 21.72
CA VAL A 305 34.66 -41.72 23.18
C VAL A 305 34.98 -43.16 23.59
N LEU A 306 34.31 -44.14 22.95
CA LEU A 306 34.51 -45.55 23.25
C LEU A 306 35.94 -46.04 22.95
N HIS A 307 36.63 -45.46 21.98
CA HIS A 307 38.00 -45.81 21.63
C HIS A 307 39.06 -44.84 22.19
N ASP A 308 38.73 -44.01 23.18
CA ASP A 308 39.65 -43.08 23.85
C ASP A 308 40.35 -42.09 22.89
N ARG A 309 39.66 -41.69 21.82
CA ARG A 309 40.15 -40.74 20.81
C ARG A 309 39.78 -39.29 21.11
N VAL A 310 39.07 -39.04 22.21
CA VAL A 310 38.64 -37.71 22.66
C VAL A 310 39.48 -37.28 23.85
N ALA A 311 39.99 -36.04 23.84
CA ALA A 311 40.73 -35.50 24.98
C ALA A 311 39.78 -35.27 26.18
N PRO A 312 40.16 -35.60 27.42
CA PRO A 312 39.34 -35.38 28.63
C PRO A 312 38.78 -33.97 28.77
N GLU A 313 39.61 -32.95 28.48
CA GLU A 313 39.27 -31.52 28.51
C GLU A 313 38.04 -31.15 27.67
N LEU A 314 37.73 -31.89 26.59
CA LEU A 314 36.60 -31.59 25.71
C LEU A 314 35.24 -31.94 26.33
N LEU A 315 35.21 -32.86 27.29
CA LEU A 315 34.00 -33.39 27.91
C LEU A 315 33.89 -33.07 29.40
N LYS A 316 34.98 -32.62 30.03
CA LYS A 316 34.99 -32.23 31.44
C LYS A 316 34.00 -31.11 31.75
N ASP A 317 33.18 -31.33 32.78
CA ASP A 317 32.13 -30.42 33.25
C ASP A 317 31.08 -30.06 32.17
N LYS A 318 30.99 -30.83 31.08
CA LYS A 318 30.05 -30.58 29.99
C LYS A 318 28.70 -31.23 30.23
N ILE A 319 27.69 -30.62 29.62
CA ILE A 319 26.35 -31.18 29.46
C ILE A 319 26.39 -32.03 28.19
N VAL A 320 26.18 -33.34 28.33
CA VAL A 320 26.23 -34.27 27.20
C VAL A 320 24.84 -34.71 26.81
N LEU A 321 24.51 -34.58 25.53
CA LEU A 321 23.30 -35.15 24.92
C LEU A 321 23.70 -36.29 23.97
N VAL A 322 23.09 -37.46 24.14
CA VAL A 322 23.26 -38.60 23.23
C VAL A 322 22.11 -38.60 22.25
N GLY A 323 22.40 -38.36 20.97
CA GLY A 323 21.42 -38.31 19.89
C GLY A 323 21.92 -39.02 18.65
N THR A 324 21.14 -38.99 17.58
CA THR A 324 21.46 -39.68 16.32
C THR A 324 21.37 -38.74 15.13
N THR A 325 22.43 -38.68 14.33
CA THR A 325 22.43 -38.05 13.00
C THR A 325 22.42 -39.07 11.84
N ALA A 326 22.49 -40.37 12.13
CA ALA A 326 22.56 -41.41 11.10
C ALA A 326 21.25 -41.56 10.28
N PRO A 327 21.34 -41.56 8.93
CA PRO A 327 20.18 -41.80 8.06
C PRO A 327 19.37 -43.05 8.44
N GLY A 328 18.05 -42.88 8.59
CA GLY A 328 17.13 -43.96 8.98
C GLY A 328 16.93 -44.16 10.48
N LEU A 329 17.75 -43.52 11.32
CA LEU A 329 17.56 -43.39 12.76
C LEU A 329 17.28 -41.94 13.19
N LEU A 330 17.50 -40.99 12.29
CA LEU A 330 17.28 -39.56 12.46
C LEU A 330 15.87 -39.20 12.92
N ASP A 331 15.77 -38.44 14.02
CA ASP A 331 14.58 -37.65 14.34
C ASP A 331 14.67 -36.26 13.68
N MET A 332 14.41 -36.21 12.37
CA MET A 332 14.43 -34.94 11.63
C MET A 332 13.19 -34.11 11.91
N ARG A 333 13.38 -32.84 12.24
CA ARG A 333 12.32 -31.87 12.44
C ARG A 333 12.46 -30.70 11.45
N ALA A 334 11.32 -30.21 10.97
CA ALA A 334 11.26 -28.89 10.36
C ALA A 334 11.27 -27.86 11.48
N THR A 335 12.15 -26.87 11.38
CA THR A 335 12.33 -25.82 12.38
C THR A 335 12.51 -24.47 11.70
N PRO A 336 12.34 -23.37 12.46
CA PRO A 336 12.63 -22.05 11.93
C PRO A 336 14.05 -21.87 11.42
N VAL A 337 15.02 -22.72 11.75
CA VAL A 337 16.43 -22.58 11.32
C VAL A 337 16.85 -23.58 10.25
N GLY A 338 15.98 -24.53 9.88
CA GLY A 338 16.24 -25.51 8.83
C GLY A 338 15.09 -26.50 8.66
N GLU A 339 14.82 -26.89 7.41
CA GLU A 339 13.78 -27.89 7.06
C GLU A 339 14.13 -29.30 7.56
N VAL A 340 15.43 -29.57 7.70
CA VAL A 340 16.00 -30.85 8.11
C VAL A 340 16.93 -30.52 9.30
N TYR A 341 16.39 -30.51 10.52
CA TYR A 341 17.11 -30.18 11.75
C TYR A 341 17.08 -31.34 12.77
N PRO A 342 18.22 -31.74 13.39
CA PRO A 342 18.25 -32.81 14.37
C PRO A 342 17.44 -32.49 15.65
N GLY A 343 16.54 -33.39 16.07
CA GLY A 343 15.73 -33.24 17.28
C GLY A 343 16.55 -32.97 18.55
N VAL A 344 17.70 -33.64 18.69
CA VAL A 344 18.62 -33.45 19.83
C VAL A 344 19.11 -32.01 19.98
N GLU A 345 19.25 -31.25 18.88
CA GLU A 345 19.65 -29.84 18.98
C GLU A 345 18.50 -28.95 19.49
N VAL A 346 17.24 -29.34 19.32
CA VAL A 346 16.11 -28.63 19.94
C VAL A 346 16.25 -28.68 21.46
N HIS A 347 16.62 -29.85 22.00
CA HIS A 347 16.91 -30.01 23.43
C HIS A 347 18.12 -29.21 23.88
N ALA A 348 19.21 -29.22 23.10
CA ALA A 348 20.41 -28.43 23.38
C ALA A 348 20.13 -26.91 23.42
N ASN A 349 19.36 -26.38 22.45
CA ASN A 349 18.94 -24.97 22.44
C ASN A 349 18.09 -24.63 23.67
N MET A 350 17.17 -25.52 24.06
CA MET A 350 16.33 -25.30 25.23
C MET A 350 17.14 -25.31 26.54
N ILE A 351 18.06 -26.27 26.72
CA ILE A 351 18.92 -26.33 27.91
C ILE A 351 19.74 -25.05 28.03
N ALA A 352 20.39 -24.63 26.95
CA ALA A 352 21.17 -23.41 26.97
C ALA A 352 20.32 -22.18 27.20
N GLY A 353 19.10 -22.14 26.64
CA GLY A 353 18.16 -21.07 26.86
C GLY A 353 17.72 -20.91 28.31
N ILE A 354 17.43 -22.02 28.99
CA ILE A 354 17.11 -22.04 30.42
C ILE A 354 18.31 -21.54 31.24
N LEU A 355 19.53 -21.98 30.92
CA LEU A 355 20.75 -21.57 31.64
C LEU A 355 21.11 -20.10 31.39
N ASP A 356 20.91 -19.59 30.18
CA ASP A 356 21.22 -18.21 29.79
C ASP A 356 20.10 -17.23 30.15
N GLN A 357 18.94 -17.73 30.60
CA GLN A 357 17.73 -16.94 30.89
C GLN A 357 17.32 -16.02 29.71
N ASN A 358 17.47 -16.51 28.46
CA ASN A 358 17.19 -15.77 27.23
C ASN A 358 15.93 -16.27 26.50
N LEU A 359 15.02 -16.90 27.24
CA LEU A 359 13.79 -17.49 26.74
C LEU A 359 12.78 -16.39 26.41
N LYS A 360 12.28 -16.37 25.18
CA LYS A 360 11.27 -15.38 24.77
C LYS A 360 9.91 -15.75 25.36
N GLU A 361 9.23 -14.77 25.93
CA GLU A 361 7.92 -14.91 26.54
C GLU A 361 6.82 -14.18 25.75
N ARG A 362 5.60 -14.70 25.82
CA ARG A 362 4.38 -13.99 25.41
C ARG A 362 3.51 -13.80 26.64
N PRO A 363 3.70 -12.71 27.40
CA PRO A 363 2.97 -12.50 28.64
C PRO A 363 1.45 -12.43 28.40
N PRO A 364 0.60 -12.77 29.37
CA PRO A 364 -0.85 -12.82 29.13
C PRO A 364 -1.47 -11.45 28.88
N TYR A 365 -0.93 -10.40 29.51
CA TYR A 365 -1.32 -9.03 29.25
C TYR A 365 -1.01 -8.59 27.81
N MET A 366 -0.22 -9.36 27.04
CA MET A 366 0.08 -9.09 25.64
C MET A 366 -1.15 -9.13 24.75
N LEU A 367 -2.15 -9.96 25.07
CA LEU A 367 -3.44 -9.93 24.36
C LEU A 367 -4.12 -8.57 24.54
N GLY A 368 -4.20 -8.08 25.79
CA GLY A 368 -4.77 -6.78 26.11
C GLY A 368 -4.01 -5.64 25.45
N MET A 369 -2.67 -5.68 25.48
CA MET A 369 -1.81 -4.71 24.80
C MET A 369 -2.02 -4.73 23.28
N GLU A 370 -2.11 -5.91 22.66
CA GLU A 370 -2.36 -6.05 21.23
C GLU A 370 -3.71 -5.43 20.84
N VAL A 371 -4.78 -5.70 21.60
CA VAL A 371 -6.10 -5.12 21.37
C VAL A 371 -6.07 -3.59 21.51
N VAL A 372 -5.45 -3.06 22.57
CA VAL A 372 -5.31 -1.61 22.76
C VAL A 372 -4.51 -0.98 21.63
N TRP A 373 -3.41 -1.62 21.21
CA TRP A 373 -2.58 -1.15 20.11
C TRP A 373 -3.35 -1.11 18.78
N LEU A 374 -4.10 -2.16 18.46
CA LEU A 374 -4.96 -2.22 17.27
C LEU A 374 -6.03 -1.13 17.28
N LEU A 375 -6.69 -0.90 18.42
CA LEU A 375 -7.67 0.18 18.55
C LEU A 375 -7.02 1.55 18.34
N LEU A 376 -5.88 1.81 18.99
CA LEU A 376 -5.18 3.10 18.89
C LEU A 376 -4.77 3.41 17.45
N ILE A 377 -4.00 2.52 16.81
CA ILE A 377 -3.48 2.77 15.46
C ILE A 377 -4.61 2.67 14.41
N GLY A 378 -5.55 1.76 14.60
CA GLY A 378 -6.64 1.51 13.66
C GLY A 378 -7.63 2.68 13.62
N ILE A 379 -8.03 3.18 14.79
CA ILE A 379 -8.88 4.38 14.88
C ILE A 379 -8.10 5.58 14.33
N ALA A 380 -6.85 5.79 14.76
CA ALA A 380 -6.04 6.92 14.28
C ALA A 380 -5.94 6.93 12.74
N LEU A 381 -5.60 5.80 12.11
CA LEU A 381 -5.49 5.71 10.65
C LEU A 381 -6.85 5.87 9.95
N SER A 382 -7.93 5.29 10.49
CA SER A 382 -9.26 5.40 9.90
C SER A 382 -9.75 6.84 9.80
N PHE A 383 -9.42 7.68 10.79
CA PHE A 383 -9.77 9.11 10.78
C PHE A 383 -8.72 9.98 10.05
N LEU A 384 -7.44 9.64 10.15
CA LEU A 384 -6.36 10.44 9.58
C LEU A 384 -6.25 10.31 8.06
N LEU A 385 -6.20 9.08 7.52
CA LEU A 385 -5.90 8.85 6.10
C LEU A 385 -6.87 9.57 5.14
N PRO A 386 -8.21 9.56 5.36
CA PRO A 386 -9.16 10.23 4.46
C PRO A 386 -9.02 11.76 4.41
N THR A 387 -8.23 12.36 5.30
CA THR A 387 -7.95 13.81 5.34
C THR A 387 -6.63 14.20 4.68
N LEU A 388 -5.80 13.22 4.32
CA LEU A 388 -4.48 13.42 3.75
C LEU A 388 -4.50 13.30 2.22
N SER A 389 -3.52 13.92 1.55
CA SER A 389 -3.26 13.63 0.14
C SER A 389 -2.65 12.22 0.00
N PRO A 390 -2.75 11.55 -1.17
CA PRO A 390 -2.28 10.17 -1.34
C PRO A 390 -0.82 9.95 -0.92
N VAL A 391 0.07 10.89 -1.24
CA VAL A 391 1.49 10.81 -0.83
C VAL A 391 1.64 10.90 0.69
N LYS A 392 0.90 11.80 1.34
CA LYS A 392 0.93 11.94 2.81
C LYS A 392 0.30 10.72 3.49
N ALA A 393 -0.76 10.15 2.93
CA ALA A 393 -1.40 8.93 3.42
C ALA A 393 -0.46 7.71 3.33
N MET A 394 0.29 7.58 2.22
CA MET A 394 1.33 6.56 2.07
C MET A 394 2.45 6.74 3.11
N LEU A 395 2.97 7.96 3.29
CA LEU A 395 4.02 8.23 4.28
C LEU A 395 3.54 7.97 5.71
N ALA A 396 2.31 8.36 6.06
CA ALA A 396 1.72 8.10 7.37
C ALA A 396 1.55 6.60 7.64
N SER A 397 1.08 5.84 6.65
CA SER A 397 0.91 4.38 6.76
C SER A 397 2.26 3.67 6.86
N ALA A 398 3.26 4.09 6.07
CA ALA A 398 4.62 3.55 6.13
C ALA A 398 5.30 3.86 7.48
N LEU A 399 5.10 5.06 8.02
CA LEU A 399 5.59 5.43 9.35
C LEU A 399 4.96 4.56 10.44
N MET A 400 3.64 4.33 10.39
CA MET A 400 2.95 3.48 11.37
C MET A 400 3.39 2.01 11.27
N PHE A 401 3.62 1.52 10.05
CA PHE A 401 4.20 0.21 9.80
C PHE A 401 5.59 0.09 10.44
N ALA A 402 6.47 1.06 10.17
CA ALA A 402 7.83 1.11 10.73
C ALA A 402 7.83 1.22 12.25
N MET A 403 6.92 2.02 12.83
CA MET A 403 6.77 2.15 14.28
C MET A 403 6.34 0.83 14.93
N THR A 404 5.38 0.13 14.34
CA THR A 404 4.92 -1.19 14.83
C THR A 404 6.05 -2.21 14.77
N MET A 405 6.83 -2.23 13.68
CA MET A 405 8.00 -3.11 13.56
C MET A 405 9.12 -2.73 14.54
N GLY A 406 9.43 -1.44 14.67
CA GLY A 406 10.43 -0.94 15.60
C GLY A 406 10.09 -1.29 17.04
N LEU A 407 8.85 -1.05 17.47
CA LEU A 407 8.39 -1.41 18.81
C LEU A 407 8.53 -2.92 19.05
N SER A 408 8.11 -3.73 18.10
CA SER A 408 8.23 -5.18 18.21
C SER A 408 9.68 -5.70 18.26
N LEU A 409 10.63 -5.01 17.62
CA LEU A 409 12.05 -5.35 17.71
C LEU A 409 12.65 -4.91 19.05
N VAL A 410 12.23 -3.75 19.57
CA VAL A 410 12.65 -3.25 20.88
C VAL A 410 12.19 -4.20 22.00
N THR A 411 10.92 -4.62 22.00
CA THR A 411 10.41 -5.56 23.01
C THR A 411 11.09 -6.93 22.90
N TRP A 412 11.40 -7.37 21.68
CA TRP A 412 12.09 -8.63 21.43
C TRP A 412 13.53 -8.63 21.95
N HIS A 413 14.28 -7.54 21.73
CA HIS A 413 15.69 -7.49 22.07
C HIS A 413 15.94 -7.13 23.54
N TYR A 414 15.19 -6.18 24.10
CA TYR A 414 15.44 -5.66 25.45
C TYR A 414 14.50 -6.20 26.53
N GLY A 415 13.35 -6.74 26.14
CA GLY A 415 12.34 -7.23 27.08
C GLY A 415 12.08 -8.72 26.99
N ASP A 416 12.78 -9.45 26.11
CA ASP A 416 12.50 -10.87 25.79
C ASP A 416 11.03 -11.17 25.46
N ILE A 417 10.27 -10.16 25.02
CA ILE A 417 8.83 -10.24 24.79
C ILE A 417 8.52 -10.38 23.30
N LEU A 418 7.76 -11.42 22.96
CA LEU A 418 7.17 -11.63 21.64
C LEU A 418 5.90 -10.79 21.49
N MET A 419 6.02 -9.61 20.87
CA MET A 419 4.86 -8.82 20.44
C MET A 419 4.29 -9.37 19.11
N PRO A 420 3.01 -9.77 19.07
CA PRO A 420 2.33 -10.14 17.84
C PRO A 420 2.07 -8.90 16.98
N VAL A 421 2.42 -8.98 15.71
CA VAL A 421 2.39 -7.83 14.78
C VAL A 421 1.57 -8.09 13.52
N ALA A 422 1.28 -9.36 13.21
CA ALA A 422 0.57 -9.75 11.99
C ALA A 422 -0.78 -9.04 11.84
N ASN A 423 -1.61 -9.03 12.91
CA ASN A 423 -2.88 -8.29 12.94
C ASN A 423 -2.70 -6.81 12.60
N SER A 424 -1.74 -6.16 13.25
CA SER A 424 -1.50 -4.72 13.08
C SER A 424 -1.02 -4.38 11.68
N LEU A 425 -0.05 -5.12 11.13
CA LEU A 425 0.49 -4.87 9.80
C LEU A 425 -0.56 -5.09 8.71
N MET A 426 -1.34 -6.17 8.82
CA MET A 426 -2.43 -6.45 7.87
C MET A 426 -3.53 -5.40 7.93
N MET A 427 -3.90 -4.96 9.14
CA MET A 427 -4.88 -3.89 9.32
C MET A 427 -4.41 -2.58 8.68
N ILE A 428 -3.16 -2.16 8.93
CA ILE A 428 -2.56 -0.97 8.31
C ILE A 428 -2.63 -1.09 6.78
N ALA A 429 -2.20 -2.23 6.23
CA ALA A 429 -2.20 -2.45 4.78
C ALA A 429 -3.60 -2.40 4.17
N LEU A 430 -4.61 -2.99 4.83
CA LEU A 430 -5.99 -3.01 4.32
C LEU A 430 -6.69 -1.65 4.43
N ILE A 431 -6.50 -0.91 5.53
CA ILE A 431 -7.02 0.45 5.67
C ILE A 431 -6.38 1.37 4.61
N PHE A 432 -5.06 1.28 4.41
CA PHE A 432 -4.37 2.02 3.35
C PHE A 432 -4.87 1.65 1.95
N ALA A 433 -5.00 0.35 1.64
CA ALA A 433 -5.47 -0.11 0.34
C ALA A 433 -6.90 0.36 0.05
N LEU A 434 -7.77 0.36 1.06
CA LEU A 434 -9.13 0.88 0.96
C LEU A 434 -9.15 2.37 0.63
N ASP A 435 -8.39 3.18 1.38
CA ASP A 435 -8.29 4.63 1.19
C ASP A 435 -7.77 4.98 -0.22
N MET A 436 -6.69 4.30 -0.63
CA MET A 436 -6.09 4.48 -1.96
C MET A 436 -7.02 4.08 -3.10
N SER A 437 -7.70 2.94 -2.97
CA SER A 437 -8.63 2.46 -3.99
C SER A 437 -9.77 3.46 -4.19
N TYR A 438 -10.36 3.94 -3.11
CA TYR A 438 -11.44 4.90 -3.21
C TYR A 438 -10.97 6.25 -3.76
N GLY A 439 -9.80 6.74 -3.32
CA GLY A 439 -9.18 7.97 -3.82
C GLY A 439 -8.98 7.93 -5.33
N TYR A 440 -8.29 6.90 -5.82
CA TYR A 440 -7.96 6.75 -7.23
C TYR A 440 -9.20 6.61 -8.13
N PHE A 441 -10.17 5.77 -7.75
CA PHE A 441 -11.33 5.50 -8.59
C PHE A 441 -12.32 6.67 -8.66
N VAL A 442 -12.48 7.43 -7.58
CA VAL A 442 -13.44 8.56 -7.56
C VAL A 442 -12.83 9.81 -8.18
N GLU A 443 -11.59 10.14 -7.83
CA GLU A 443 -10.93 11.36 -8.30
C GLU A 443 -10.60 11.30 -9.79
N SER A 444 -10.17 10.14 -10.29
CA SER A 444 -9.91 9.97 -11.73
C SER A 444 -11.17 10.02 -12.59
N ARG A 445 -12.35 9.67 -12.06
CA ARG A 445 -13.60 9.68 -12.83
C ARG A 445 -14.11 11.10 -13.06
N THR A 446 -14.12 11.93 -12.03
CA THR A 446 -14.61 13.32 -12.13
C THR A 446 -13.77 14.14 -13.11
N LYS A 447 -12.43 14.05 -13.02
CA LYS A 447 -11.54 14.77 -13.94
C LYS A 447 -11.74 14.34 -15.39
N ARG A 448 -11.83 13.03 -15.66
CA ARG A 448 -12.07 12.50 -17.01
C ARG A 448 -13.44 12.90 -17.57
N GLN A 449 -14.48 12.95 -16.72
CA GLN A 449 -15.82 13.33 -17.15
C GLN A 449 -15.88 14.80 -17.59
N ILE A 450 -15.24 15.72 -16.86
CA ILE A 450 -15.19 17.15 -17.20
C ILE A 450 -14.33 17.38 -18.46
N THR A 451 -13.15 16.74 -18.55
CA THR A 451 -12.31 16.81 -19.75
C THR A 451 -13.03 16.26 -20.99
N GLY A 452 -13.80 15.18 -20.85
CA GLY A 452 -14.57 14.63 -21.96
C GLY A 452 -15.73 15.52 -22.44
N LEU A 453 -16.35 16.29 -21.53
CA LEU A 453 -17.48 17.16 -21.85
C LEU A 453 -17.06 18.53 -22.43
N PHE A 454 -15.97 19.12 -21.94
CA PHE A 454 -15.58 20.49 -22.30
C PHE A 454 -14.24 20.61 -23.03
N GLY A 455 -13.42 19.55 -23.06
CA GLY A 455 -12.08 19.60 -23.64
C GLY A 455 -12.01 19.84 -25.15
N GLN A 456 -13.14 19.80 -25.86
CA GLN A 456 -13.23 20.17 -27.27
C GLN A 456 -13.56 21.66 -27.49
N TYR A 457 -14.12 22.34 -26.50
CA TYR A 457 -14.68 23.69 -26.63
C TYR A 457 -13.90 24.75 -25.84
N VAL A 458 -13.16 24.31 -24.83
CA VAL A 458 -12.57 25.16 -23.79
C VAL A 458 -11.05 24.84 -23.66
N PRO A 459 -10.18 25.86 -23.53
CA PRO A 459 -8.75 25.70 -23.26
C PRO A 459 -8.44 24.76 -22.08
N SER A 460 -7.30 24.07 -22.14
CA SER A 460 -6.85 23.15 -21.09
C SER A 460 -6.83 23.78 -19.70
N GLU A 461 -6.44 25.05 -19.61
CA GLU A 461 -6.32 25.81 -18.38
C GLU A 461 -7.72 26.03 -17.74
N LEU A 462 -8.72 26.31 -18.56
CA LEU A 462 -10.10 26.49 -18.11
C LEU A 462 -10.77 25.15 -17.78
N VAL A 463 -10.40 24.05 -18.44
CA VAL A 463 -10.85 22.69 -18.08
C VAL A 463 -10.35 22.27 -16.69
N GLU A 464 -9.14 22.68 -16.31
CA GLU A 464 -8.62 22.45 -14.96
C GLU A 464 -9.38 23.27 -13.90
N GLU A 465 -9.61 24.55 -14.15
CA GLU A 465 -10.43 25.43 -13.29
C GLU A 465 -11.87 24.88 -13.11
N MET A 466 -12.46 24.34 -14.17
CA MET A 466 -13.77 23.67 -14.13
C MET A 466 -13.75 22.37 -13.29
N ALA A 467 -12.63 21.66 -13.26
CA ALA A 467 -12.48 20.44 -12.47
C ALA A 467 -12.29 20.73 -10.98
N GLU A 468 -11.74 21.88 -10.62
CA GLU A 468 -11.61 22.35 -9.24
C GLU A 468 -12.96 22.81 -8.65
N HIS A 469 -13.85 23.36 -9.48
CA HIS A 469 -15.15 23.87 -9.05
C HIS A 469 -16.34 23.32 -9.88
N PRO A 470 -16.61 22.01 -9.82
CA PRO A 470 -17.63 21.37 -10.66
C PRO A 470 -19.05 21.95 -10.47
N GLU A 471 -19.38 22.47 -9.28
CA GLU A 471 -20.65 23.12 -9.00
C GLU A 471 -20.90 24.45 -9.75
N SER A 472 -19.85 25.14 -10.21
CA SER A 472 -19.95 26.40 -10.96
C SER A 472 -20.26 26.20 -12.45
N VAL A 473 -20.22 24.93 -12.90
CA VAL A 473 -20.34 24.55 -14.30
C VAL A 473 -21.67 23.84 -14.49
N SER A 474 -22.63 24.51 -15.16
CA SER A 474 -23.92 23.92 -15.53
C SER A 474 -24.05 23.82 -17.04
N MET A 475 -24.67 22.71 -17.48
CA MET A 475 -25.08 22.47 -18.86
C MET A 475 -26.54 22.91 -19.10
N GLU A 476 -27.29 23.24 -18.05
CA GLU A 476 -28.66 23.73 -18.16
C GLU A 476 -28.69 25.15 -18.74
N GLY A 477 -29.80 25.49 -19.42
CA GLY A 477 -29.97 26.80 -20.02
C GLY A 477 -29.99 27.92 -18.97
N ASP A 478 -29.05 28.86 -19.06
CA ASP A 478 -28.90 30.00 -18.17
C ASP A 478 -28.95 31.32 -18.96
N SER A 479 -29.55 32.36 -18.37
CA SER A 479 -29.62 33.70 -18.96
C SER A 479 -28.63 34.65 -18.31
N ARG A 480 -27.55 34.94 -19.02
CA ARG A 480 -26.45 35.78 -18.54
C ARG A 480 -26.00 36.80 -19.59
N GLU A 481 -25.33 37.84 -19.13
CA GLU A 481 -24.69 38.81 -20.00
C GLU A 481 -23.36 38.25 -20.51
N MET A 482 -23.17 38.27 -21.82
CA MET A 482 -22.00 37.68 -22.48
C MET A 482 -21.58 38.55 -23.67
N THR A 483 -20.36 38.34 -24.13
CA THR A 483 -19.88 38.95 -25.38
C THR A 483 -19.71 37.89 -26.45
N ILE A 484 -20.20 38.18 -27.64
CA ILE A 484 -20.24 37.27 -28.78
C ILE A 484 -19.42 37.88 -29.90
N LEU A 485 -18.59 37.05 -30.52
CA LEU A 485 -17.76 37.38 -31.68
C LEU A 485 -18.15 36.49 -32.86
N PHE A 486 -18.37 37.12 -34.00
CA PHE A 486 -18.40 36.47 -35.31
C PHE A 486 -17.23 36.96 -36.13
N SER A 487 -16.53 36.06 -36.81
CA SER A 487 -15.48 36.38 -37.77
C SER A 487 -15.74 35.62 -39.05
N ASP A 488 -15.77 36.27 -40.21
CA ASP A 488 -16.02 35.63 -41.51
C ASP A 488 -15.03 36.06 -42.58
N VAL A 489 -14.74 35.21 -43.59
CA VAL A 489 -13.77 35.51 -44.64
C VAL A 489 -14.43 36.28 -45.77
N ARG A 490 -13.85 37.44 -46.10
CA ARG A 490 -14.32 38.29 -47.19
C ARG A 490 -14.11 37.63 -48.55
N GLY A 491 -15.22 37.38 -49.25
CA GLY A 491 -15.19 36.84 -50.60
C GLY A 491 -14.82 35.35 -50.63
N PHE A 492 -15.09 34.61 -49.55
CA PHE A 492 -14.76 33.19 -49.45
C PHE A 492 -15.33 32.35 -50.58
N THR A 493 -16.56 32.60 -51.04
CA THR A 493 -17.15 31.87 -52.18
C THR A 493 -16.23 31.91 -53.40
N THR A 494 -15.72 33.09 -53.76
CA THR A 494 -14.79 33.27 -54.88
C THR A 494 -13.45 32.57 -54.64
N ILE A 495 -12.96 32.54 -53.39
CA ILE A 495 -11.74 31.81 -53.02
C ILE A 495 -11.95 30.29 -53.15
N SER A 496 -13.09 29.79 -52.68
CA SER A 496 -13.42 28.36 -52.66
C SER A 496 -13.66 27.78 -54.06
N GLU A 497 -14.18 28.58 -54.99
CA GLU A 497 -14.35 28.19 -56.40
C GLU A 497 -13.00 28.12 -57.15
N GLY A 498 -11.98 28.82 -56.66
CA GLY A 498 -10.66 28.93 -57.31
C GLY A 498 -9.61 27.93 -56.83
N LEU A 499 -9.89 27.11 -55.82
CA LEU A 499 -8.95 26.18 -55.20
C LEU A 499 -9.43 24.72 -55.31
N ASP A 500 -8.49 23.77 -55.38
CA ASP A 500 -8.82 22.34 -55.27
C ASP A 500 -9.36 22.03 -53.85
N PRO A 501 -10.34 21.11 -53.68
CA PRO A 501 -10.91 20.78 -52.37
C PRO A 501 -9.89 20.40 -51.29
N LYS A 502 -8.78 19.74 -51.65
CA LYS A 502 -7.70 19.40 -50.69
C LYS A 502 -6.94 20.65 -50.26
N GLU A 503 -6.63 21.54 -51.20
CA GLU A 503 -5.93 22.79 -50.90
C GLU A 503 -6.81 23.74 -50.08
N LEU A 504 -8.11 23.80 -50.38
CA LEU A 504 -9.08 24.56 -49.60
C LEU A 504 -9.14 24.04 -48.15
N THR A 505 -9.14 22.72 -47.96
CA THR A 505 -9.13 22.12 -46.61
C THR A 505 -7.85 22.47 -45.84
N LEU A 506 -6.69 22.45 -46.51
CA LEU A 506 -5.41 22.85 -45.91
C LEU A 506 -5.38 24.34 -45.54
N LEU A 507 -5.85 25.21 -46.45
CA LEU A 507 -5.99 26.64 -46.20
C LEU A 507 -6.90 26.90 -45.00
N MET A 508 -8.05 26.23 -44.93
CA MET A 508 -8.98 26.34 -43.81
C MET A 508 -8.34 25.94 -42.48
N ASN A 509 -7.61 24.82 -42.43
CA ASN A 509 -6.94 24.39 -41.19
C ASN A 509 -5.83 25.37 -40.76
N GLU A 510 -5.02 25.86 -41.70
CA GLU A 510 -3.92 26.81 -41.44
C GLU A 510 -4.41 28.22 -41.09
N PHE A 511 -5.64 28.56 -41.49
CA PHE A 511 -6.32 29.80 -41.14
C PHE A 511 -7.06 29.70 -39.80
N LEU A 512 -7.88 28.66 -39.60
CA LEU A 512 -8.69 28.50 -38.39
C LEU A 512 -7.82 28.21 -37.17
N THR A 513 -6.77 27.38 -37.28
CA THR A 513 -5.99 26.96 -36.12
C THR A 513 -5.35 28.13 -35.36
N PRO A 514 -4.65 29.08 -36.02
CA PRO A 514 -4.07 30.23 -35.31
C PRO A 514 -5.14 31.16 -34.74
N LEU A 515 -6.25 31.39 -35.43
CA LEU A 515 -7.33 32.26 -34.93
C LEU A 515 -8.07 31.64 -33.74
N SER A 516 -8.29 30.33 -33.75
CA SER A 516 -8.83 29.60 -32.60
C SER A 516 -7.91 29.70 -31.38
N ARG A 517 -6.58 29.66 -31.59
CA ARG A 517 -5.61 29.91 -30.50
C ARG A 517 -5.72 31.33 -29.95
N VAL A 518 -6.02 32.34 -30.78
CA VAL A 518 -6.27 33.71 -30.30
C VAL A 518 -7.52 33.77 -29.41
N VAL A 519 -8.61 33.11 -29.80
CA VAL A 519 -9.82 33.00 -28.96
C VAL A 519 -9.46 32.41 -27.59
N TYR A 520 -8.76 31.27 -27.58
CA TYR A 520 -8.35 30.57 -26.37
C TYR A 520 -7.38 31.37 -25.49
N LYS A 521 -6.40 32.04 -26.10
CA LYS A 521 -5.44 32.92 -25.41
C LYS A 521 -6.15 34.02 -24.61
N HIS A 522 -7.27 34.51 -25.13
CA HIS A 522 -8.11 35.51 -24.46
C HIS A 522 -9.29 34.89 -23.71
N ARG A 523 -9.20 33.64 -23.23
CA ARG A 523 -10.25 32.96 -22.44
C ARG A 523 -11.62 32.82 -23.11
N GLY A 524 -11.67 32.84 -24.44
CA GLY A 524 -12.92 32.65 -25.19
C GLY A 524 -13.26 31.17 -25.38
N THR A 525 -14.56 30.90 -25.55
CA THR A 525 -15.10 29.57 -25.89
C THR A 525 -15.56 29.58 -27.34
N ILE A 526 -15.07 28.63 -28.14
CA ILE A 526 -15.51 28.49 -29.54
C ILE A 526 -16.81 27.68 -29.55
N ASP A 527 -17.87 28.28 -30.09
CA ASP A 527 -19.17 27.62 -30.22
C ASP A 527 -19.14 26.65 -31.41
N LYS A 528 -18.86 27.19 -32.61
CA LYS A 528 -18.82 26.41 -33.85
C LYS A 528 -18.09 27.13 -34.97
N TYR A 529 -17.67 26.33 -35.95
CA TYR A 529 -17.26 26.79 -37.28
C TYR A 529 -18.44 26.66 -38.25
N MET A 530 -18.76 27.71 -38.98
CA MET A 530 -19.80 27.71 -40.02
C MET A 530 -19.17 28.04 -41.37
N GLY A 531 -18.59 27.02 -42.02
CA GLY A 531 -17.77 27.23 -43.21
C GLY A 531 -16.47 27.96 -42.84
N ASP A 532 -16.33 29.19 -43.34
CA ASP A 532 -15.24 30.12 -43.05
C ASP A 532 -15.47 31.01 -41.83
N CYS A 533 -16.67 30.94 -41.23
CA CYS A 533 -17.03 31.72 -40.07
C CYS A 533 -16.61 31.07 -38.74
N ILE A 534 -15.98 31.84 -37.85
CA ILE A 534 -15.74 31.48 -36.44
C ILE A 534 -16.77 32.20 -35.57
N MET A 535 -17.55 31.42 -34.82
CA MET A 535 -18.42 31.92 -33.76
C MET A 535 -17.83 31.58 -32.39
N ALA A 536 -17.60 32.59 -31.57
CA ALA A 536 -17.06 32.46 -30.22
C ALA A 536 -17.79 33.36 -29.22
N PHE A 537 -17.71 33.02 -27.94
CA PHE A 537 -18.29 33.81 -26.86
C PHE A 537 -17.43 33.81 -25.59
N TRP A 538 -17.66 34.81 -24.74
CA TRP A 538 -17.01 35.01 -23.43
C TRP A 538 -18.05 35.17 -22.33
N GLY A 539 -17.72 34.74 -21.10
CA GLY A 539 -18.63 34.73 -19.94
C GLY A 539 -19.33 33.39 -19.67
N ALA A 540 -18.98 32.34 -20.43
CA ALA A 540 -19.37 30.96 -20.17
C ALA A 540 -18.33 29.98 -20.78
N PRO A 541 -18.18 28.74 -20.26
CA PRO A 541 -18.93 28.15 -19.14
C PRO A 541 -18.57 28.78 -17.78
N LEU A 542 -17.34 29.27 -17.63
CA LEU A 542 -16.87 29.98 -16.44
C LEU A 542 -17.26 31.48 -16.49
N PRO A 543 -17.58 32.10 -15.35
CA PRO A 543 -17.84 33.53 -15.27
C PRO A 543 -16.54 34.31 -15.57
N ASP A 544 -16.66 35.36 -16.38
CA ASP A 544 -15.56 36.25 -16.73
C ASP A 544 -16.06 37.68 -16.64
N ALA A 545 -15.59 38.45 -15.66
CA ALA A 545 -16.01 39.84 -15.47
C ALA A 545 -15.52 40.77 -16.59
N GLU A 546 -14.42 40.39 -17.27
CA GLU A 546 -13.78 41.17 -18.34
C GLU A 546 -14.12 40.62 -19.73
N HIS A 547 -15.21 39.85 -19.85
CA HIS A 547 -15.61 39.13 -21.06
C HIS A 547 -15.64 40.01 -22.32
N ALA A 548 -16.12 41.26 -22.20
CA ALA A 548 -16.17 42.21 -23.32
C ALA A 548 -14.78 42.67 -23.75
N ARG A 549 -13.88 42.90 -22.78
CA ARG A 549 -12.51 43.34 -23.02
C ARG A 549 -11.69 42.23 -23.69
N HIS A 550 -11.80 41.00 -23.19
CA HIS A 550 -11.17 39.83 -23.79
C HIS A 550 -11.62 39.57 -25.23
N ALA A 551 -12.92 39.67 -25.51
CA ALA A 551 -13.44 39.53 -26.86
C ALA A 551 -12.90 40.59 -27.84
N MET A 552 -12.80 41.85 -27.40
CA MET A 552 -12.22 42.91 -28.24
C MET A 552 -10.74 42.70 -28.53
N LEU A 553 -9.95 42.33 -27.51
CA LEU A 553 -8.53 42.00 -27.68
C LEU A 553 -8.35 40.83 -28.65
N ALA A 554 -9.20 39.79 -28.54
CA ALA A 554 -9.20 38.67 -29.46
C ALA A 554 -9.51 39.13 -30.90
N GLY A 555 -10.54 39.95 -31.12
CA GLY A 555 -10.89 40.46 -32.45
C GLY A 555 -9.78 41.28 -33.12
N ILE A 556 -9.08 42.12 -32.35
CA ILE A 556 -7.93 42.90 -32.84
C ILE A 556 -6.73 41.99 -33.12
N GLU A 557 -6.43 41.06 -32.22
CA GLU A 557 -5.32 40.13 -32.40
C GLU A 557 -5.57 39.15 -33.56
N MET A 558 -6.82 38.78 -33.85
CA MET A 558 -7.18 37.99 -35.04
C MET A 558 -6.79 38.70 -36.33
N GLN A 559 -7.06 40.01 -36.44
CA GLN A 559 -6.66 40.81 -37.60
C GLN A 559 -5.12 40.85 -37.75
N ALA A 560 -4.41 41.08 -36.64
CA ALA A 560 -2.94 41.12 -36.63
C ALA A 560 -2.32 39.76 -36.97
N THR A 561 -2.87 38.68 -36.41
CA THR A 561 -2.42 37.29 -36.65
C THR A 561 -2.60 36.92 -38.10
N LEU A 562 -3.78 37.21 -38.69
CA LEU A 562 -4.02 36.94 -40.10
C LEU A 562 -3.08 37.73 -41.01
N LYS A 563 -2.82 39.01 -40.69
CA LYS A 563 -1.85 39.84 -41.42
C LYS A 563 -0.45 39.23 -41.41
N ALA A 564 -0.02 38.65 -40.28
CA ALA A 564 1.27 37.97 -40.15
C ALA A 564 1.34 36.64 -40.92
N LEU A 565 0.19 35.99 -41.19
CA LEU A 565 0.11 34.75 -41.98
C LEU A 565 0.13 35.00 -43.49
N GLN A 566 -0.24 36.19 -43.96
CA GLN A 566 -0.31 36.50 -45.41
C GLN A 566 0.96 36.17 -46.20
N PRO A 567 2.19 36.48 -45.73
CA PRO A 567 3.40 36.14 -46.47
C PRO A 567 3.55 34.63 -46.68
N GLN A 568 3.13 33.82 -45.70
CA GLN A 568 3.18 32.37 -45.78
C GLN A 568 2.13 31.84 -46.76
N PHE A 569 0.91 32.39 -46.73
CA PHE A 569 -0.15 32.04 -47.67
C PHE A 569 0.25 32.39 -49.10
N LYS A 570 0.83 33.57 -49.30
CA LYS A 570 1.36 33.99 -50.61
C LYS A 570 2.49 33.09 -51.10
N ALA A 571 3.39 32.65 -50.22
CA ALA A 571 4.49 31.74 -50.58
C ALA A 571 3.98 30.34 -51.01
N ARG A 572 2.83 29.91 -50.49
CA ARG A 572 2.13 28.68 -50.90
C ARG A 572 1.24 28.85 -52.14
N GLY A 573 1.14 30.06 -52.70
CA GLY A 573 0.31 30.37 -53.86
C GLY A 573 -1.17 30.62 -53.54
N TRP A 574 -1.53 30.76 -52.26
CA TRP A 574 -2.91 30.99 -51.84
C TRP A 574 -3.30 32.48 -51.97
N PRO A 575 -4.59 32.79 -52.20
CA PRO A 575 -5.07 34.16 -52.28
C PRO A 575 -4.98 34.87 -50.93
N GLU A 576 -4.94 36.21 -50.97
CA GLU A 576 -4.97 37.04 -49.77
C GLU A 576 -6.32 36.91 -49.05
N ILE A 577 -6.29 36.52 -47.78
CA ILE A 577 -7.50 36.34 -46.95
C ILE A 577 -7.75 37.60 -46.13
N ARG A 578 -8.96 38.15 -46.13
CA ARG A 578 -9.33 39.22 -45.19
C ARG A 578 -10.54 38.79 -44.40
N ILE A 579 -10.60 39.13 -43.11
CA ILE A 579 -11.74 38.79 -42.26
C ILE A 579 -12.48 40.05 -41.81
N GLY A 580 -13.80 39.95 -41.72
CA GLY A 580 -14.62 40.87 -40.94
C GLY A 580 -14.81 40.30 -39.53
N VAL A 581 -14.78 41.13 -38.50
CA VAL A 581 -15.08 40.72 -37.12
C VAL A 581 -16.19 41.59 -36.54
N GLY A 582 -17.27 40.98 -36.07
CA GLY A 582 -18.38 41.63 -35.39
C GLY A 582 -18.49 41.20 -33.94
N ILE A 583 -18.50 42.16 -33.01
CA ILE A 583 -18.51 41.87 -31.57
C ILE A 583 -19.67 42.61 -30.90
N ASN A 584 -20.50 41.89 -30.15
CA ASN A 584 -21.59 42.52 -29.40
C ASN A 584 -21.77 41.91 -28.01
N THR A 585 -22.13 42.77 -27.06
CA THR A 585 -22.37 42.41 -25.66
C THR A 585 -23.84 42.55 -25.32
N GLY A 586 -24.39 41.58 -24.61
CA GLY A 586 -25.73 41.65 -24.08
C GLY A 586 -26.20 40.35 -23.46
N ARG A 587 -27.44 40.36 -22.95
CA ARG A 587 -28.07 39.17 -22.37
C ARG A 587 -28.37 38.13 -23.44
N VAL A 588 -27.88 36.90 -23.23
CA VAL A 588 -28.12 35.73 -24.06
C VAL A 588 -28.53 34.54 -23.19
N SER A 589 -29.11 33.52 -23.82
CA SER A 589 -29.33 32.21 -23.21
C SER A 589 -28.18 31.30 -23.63
N VAL A 590 -27.48 30.70 -22.66
CA VAL A 590 -26.36 29.77 -22.88
C VAL A 590 -26.66 28.43 -22.24
N GLY A 591 -26.33 27.33 -22.91
CA GLY A 591 -26.52 25.99 -22.38
C GLY A 591 -26.60 24.94 -23.49
N ASN A 592 -27.01 23.74 -23.10
CA ASN A 592 -27.29 22.66 -24.04
C ASN A 592 -28.55 22.97 -24.88
N MET A 593 -28.36 23.22 -26.17
CA MET A 593 -29.45 23.46 -27.13
C MET A 593 -29.42 22.41 -28.24
N GLY A 594 -30.59 21.97 -28.69
CA GLY A 594 -30.71 20.97 -29.76
C GLY A 594 -31.88 20.02 -29.55
N SER A 595 -31.87 18.90 -30.25
CA SER A 595 -32.83 17.81 -30.05
C SER A 595 -32.24 16.74 -29.14
N GLU A 596 -33.06 15.79 -28.68
CA GLU A 596 -32.62 14.63 -27.88
C GLU A 596 -31.49 13.82 -28.55
N VAL A 597 -31.37 13.90 -29.89
CA VAL A 597 -30.40 13.15 -30.68
C VAL A 597 -29.13 13.96 -30.97
N ARG A 598 -29.19 15.30 -30.91
CA ARG A 598 -28.06 16.19 -31.21
C ARG A 598 -28.15 17.46 -30.39
N VAL A 599 -27.36 17.52 -29.33
CA VAL A 599 -27.24 18.65 -28.41
C VAL A 599 -25.88 19.33 -28.63
N ALA A 600 -25.85 20.65 -28.60
CA ALA A 600 -24.63 21.47 -28.62
C ALA A 600 -24.69 22.52 -27.51
N TYR A 601 -23.57 22.74 -26.83
CA TYR A 601 -23.43 23.85 -25.88
C TYR A 601 -23.20 25.15 -26.66
N THR A 602 -24.20 26.04 -26.70
CA THR A 602 -24.24 27.19 -27.62
C THR A 602 -25.00 28.35 -27.00
N VAL A 603 -24.86 29.55 -27.58
CA VAL A 603 -25.57 30.76 -27.16
C VAL A 603 -26.68 31.14 -28.14
N MET A 604 -27.81 31.60 -27.62
CA MET A 604 -28.93 32.13 -28.40
C MET A 604 -29.44 33.46 -27.84
N GLY A 605 -29.82 34.37 -28.72
CA GLY A 605 -30.44 35.63 -28.32
C GLY A 605 -30.27 36.73 -29.36
N ASP A 606 -30.97 37.84 -29.14
CA ASP A 606 -30.89 39.01 -30.01
C ASP A 606 -29.47 39.61 -30.09
N ALA A 607 -28.71 39.54 -28.99
CA ALA A 607 -27.31 40.00 -28.97
C ALA A 607 -26.39 39.16 -29.89
N VAL A 608 -26.66 37.86 -30.05
CA VAL A 608 -25.93 36.96 -30.97
C VAL A 608 -26.18 37.38 -32.42
N ASN A 609 -27.45 37.62 -32.77
CA ASN A 609 -27.85 38.06 -34.10
C ASN A 609 -27.26 39.43 -34.45
N LEU A 610 -27.15 40.34 -33.47
CA LEU A 610 -26.50 41.63 -33.68
C LEU A 610 -25.02 41.45 -34.01
N ALA A 611 -24.27 40.63 -33.26
CA ALA A 611 -22.84 40.38 -33.53
C ALA A 611 -22.60 39.87 -34.97
N SER A 612 -23.37 38.87 -35.42
CA SER A 612 -23.29 38.34 -36.80
C SER A 612 -23.57 39.41 -37.86
N ARG A 613 -24.50 40.35 -37.59
CA ARG A 613 -24.80 41.44 -38.53
C ARG A 613 -23.71 42.51 -38.55
N LEU A 614 -23.11 42.79 -37.38
CA LEU A 614 -21.99 43.73 -37.28
C LEU A 614 -20.80 43.23 -38.09
N GLU A 615 -20.54 41.92 -38.07
CA GLU A 615 -19.53 41.27 -38.91
C GLU A 615 -19.81 41.58 -40.40
N GLY A 616 -21.01 41.26 -40.89
CA GLY A 616 -21.31 41.39 -42.33
C GLY A 616 -21.24 42.83 -42.86
N ILE A 617 -21.52 43.84 -42.02
CA ILE A 617 -21.40 45.26 -42.42
C ILE A 617 -19.95 45.79 -42.37
N THR A 618 -18.98 45.05 -41.81
CA THR A 618 -17.56 45.45 -41.81
C THR A 618 -17.07 45.75 -43.23
N LYS A 619 -17.52 44.96 -44.22
CA LYS A 619 -17.19 45.13 -45.65
C LYS A 619 -17.68 46.47 -46.21
N GLN A 620 -18.85 46.94 -45.77
CA GLN A 620 -19.45 48.19 -46.25
C GLN A 620 -18.65 49.41 -45.76
N TYR A 621 -18.15 49.37 -44.54
CA TYR A 621 -17.37 50.46 -43.95
C TYR A 621 -15.86 50.33 -44.19
N GLY A 622 -15.39 49.22 -44.75
CA GLY A 622 -13.98 48.99 -45.05
C GLY A 622 -13.09 48.77 -43.83
N VAL A 623 -13.67 48.46 -42.67
CA VAL A 623 -12.97 48.28 -41.39
C VAL A 623 -12.78 46.80 -41.05
N GLY A 624 -11.81 46.44 -40.21
CA GLY A 624 -11.58 45.04 -39.82
C GLY A 624 -12.51 44.54 -38.71
N VAL A 625 -12.80 45.40 -37.73
CA VAL A 625 -13.57 45.05 -36.53
C VAL A 625 -14.68 46.07 -36.30
N ILE A 626 -15.89 45.61 -36.02
CA ILE A 626 -17.01 46.44 -35.58
C ILE A 626 -17.54 45.91 -34.25
N VAL A 627 -17.75 46.83 -33.31
CA VAL A 627 -18.39 46.55 -32.02
C VAL A 627 -19.70 47.30 -31.86
N GLY A 628 -20.64 46.69 -31.14
CA GLY A 628 -21.89 47.33 -30.76
C GLY A 628 -21.72 48.33 -29.60
N GLU A 629 -22.71 49.21 -29.45
CA GLU A 629 -22.75 50.23 -28.39
C GLU A 629 -22.56 49.66 -26.97
N ASN A 630 -23.20 48.52 -26.66
CA ASN A 630 -23.05 47.87 -25.36
C ASN A 630 -21.60 47.48 -25.08
N THR A 631 -20.91 46.84 -26.04
CA THR A 631 -19.49 46.46 -25.89
C THR A 631 -18.61 47.69 -25.64
N ARG A 632 -18.86 48.78 -26.38
CA ARG A 632 -18.15 50.06 -26.19
C ARG A 632 -18.41 50.69 -24.83
N ASN A 633 -19.64 50.56 -24.30
CA ASN A 633 -19.98 51.12 -23.00
C ASN A 633 -19.39 50.29 -21.85
N THR A 634 -19.22 48.98 -22.04
CA THR A 634 -18.56 48.09 -21.07
C THR A 634 -17.05 48.32 -21.03
N VAL A 635 -16.40 48.52 -22.18
CA VAL A 635 -14.93 48.64 -22.26
C VAL A 635 -14.51 50.09 -22.51
N THR A 636 -14.14 50.81 -21.45
CA THR A 636 -13.90 52.27 -21.49
C THR A 636 -12.44 52.68 -21.67
N ASP A 637 -11.50 51.74 -21.58
CA ASP A 637 -10.05 51.95 -21.76
C ASP A 637 -9.60 51.98 -23.23
N PHE A 638 -10.51 51.73 -24.17
CA PHE A 638 -10.26 51.75 -25.62
C PHE A 638 -10.66 53.07 -26.28
N VAL A 639 -9.91 53.44 -27.32
CA VAL A 639 -10.28 54.51 -28.25
C VAL A 639 -11.14 53.92 -29.37
N TYR A 640 -12.24 54.60 -29.67
CA TYR A 640 -13.21 54.16 -30.67
C TYR A 640 -13.41 55.18 -31.78
N ARG A 641 -13.54 54.68 -33.00
CA ARG A 641 -14.07 55.44 -34.15
C ARG A 641 -15.55 55.10 -34.31
N GLU A 642 -16.44 56.03 -34.03
CA GLU A 642 -17.88 55.84 -34.23
C GLU A 642 -18.20 55.88 -35.72
N LEU A 643 -18.55 54.73 -36.31
CA LEU A 643 -18.69 54.56 -37.75
C LEU A 643 -20.02 55.13 -38.26
N ASP A 644 -21.13 54.71 -37.67
CA ASP A 644 -22.47 55.09 -38.10
C ASP A 644 -23.57 54.74 -37.08
N HIS A 645 -24.79 55.21 -37.36
CA HIS A 645 -26.03 54.61 -36.85
C HIS A 645 -26.62 53.72 -37.94
N VAL A 646 -26.78 52.43 -37.66
CA VAL A 646 -27.34 51.48 -38.62
C VAL A 646 -28.66 50.91 -38.12
N ARG A 647 -29.63 50.78 -39.03
CA ARG A 647 -30.82 49.95 -38.82
C ARG A 647 -30.56 48.56 -39.36
N VAL A 648 -30.38 47.61 -38.46
CA VAL A 648 -30.24 46.19 -38.82
C VAL A 648 -31.63 45.56 -38.98
N LYS A 649 -31.82 44.76 -40.03
CA LYS A 649 -33.11 44.13 -40.37
C LYS A 649 -33.73 43.40 -39.16
N GLY A 650 -34.87 43.87 -38.67
CA GLY A 650 -35.56 43.31 -37.49
C GLY A 650 -35.36 44.09 -36.18
N LYS A 651 -34.68 45.25 -36.21
CA LYS A 651 -34.76 46.27 -35.15
C LYS A 651 -35.23 47.61 -35.71
N ASP A 652 -36.22 48.21 -35.06
CA ASP A 652 -36.74 49.53 -35.45
C ASP A 652 -35.87 50.69 -34.95
N LYS A 653 -35.13 50.48 -33.85
CA LYS A 653 -34.21 51.48 -33.29
C LYS A 653 -32.83 51.40 -33.96
N PRO A 654 -32.27 52.54 -34.42
CA PRO A 654 -30.89 52.61 -34.87
C PRO A 654 -29.91 52.19 -33.78
N VAL A 655 -28.87 51.44 -34.15
CA VAL A 655 -27.79 51.05 -33.24
C VAL A 655 -26.51 51.74 -33.66
N ALA A 656 -25.82 52.34 -32.70
CA ALA A 656 -24.50 52.91 -32.93
C ALA A 656 -23.44 51.82 -33.04
N ILE A 657 -22.59 51.94 -34.06
CA ILE A 657 -21.52 50.98 -34.34
C ILE A 657 -20.17 51.68 -34.29
N TYR A 658 -19.19 50.97 -33.74
CA TYR A 658 -17.89 51.53 -33.43
C TYR A 658 -16.80 50.60 -33.96
N GLU A 659 -15.70 51.16 -34.43
CA GLU A 659 -14.47 50.43 -34.66
C GLU A 659 -13.53 50.67 -33.47
N PRO A 660 -13.04 49.60 -32.81
CA PRO A 660 -12.03 49.71 -31.78
C PRO A 660 -10.65 49.94 -32.43
N ILE A 661 -9.98 51.04 -32.06
CA ILE A 661 -8.69 51.44 -32.64
C ILE A 661 -7.51 50.86 -31.85
N GLY A 662 -7.61 50.88 -30.52
CA GLY A 662 -6.56 50.40 -29.62
C GLY A 662 -6.74 50.95 -28.21
N LEU A 663 -5.85 50.57 -27.30
CA LEU A 663 -5.84 51.07 -25.93
C LEU A 663 -5.50 52.57 -25.90
N GLY A 664 -6.17 53.35 -25.05
CA GLY A 664 -5.97 54.81 -24.95
C GLY A 664 -4.51 55.25 -24.80
N THR A 665 -3.69 54.44 -24.15
CA THR A 665 -2.26 54.67 -23.92
C THR A 665 -1.39 54.44 -25.16
N GLU A 666 -1.87 53.70 -26.14
CA GLU A 666 -1.10 53.25 -27.32
C GLU A 666 -1.47 54.04 -28.59
N VAL A 667 -2.61 54.72 -28.59
CA VAL A 667 -3.07 55.52 -29.73
C VAL A 667 -2.33 56.85 -29.77
N GLY A 668 -1.49 57.02 -30.79
CA GLY A 668 -0.72 58.25 -31.04
C GLY A 668 -1.59 59.50 -31.20
N LYS A 669 -1.05 60.66 -30.81
CA LYS A 669 -1.76 61.94 -30.79
C LYS A 669 -2.34 62.33 -32.17
N GLU A 670 -1.62 62.05 -33.25
CA GLU A 670 -2.05 62.32 -34.63
C GLU A 670 -3.36 61.61 -34.96
N LEU A 671 -3.47 60.32 -34.63
CA LEU A 671 -4.67 59.52 -34.86
C LEU A 671 -5.82 59.97 -33.94
N GLN A 672 -5.54 60.39 -32.70
CA GLN A 672 -6.57 60.97 -31.83
C GLN A 672 -7.16 62.27 -32.40
N ASP A 673 -6.32 63.13 -32.96
CA ASP A 673 -6.75 64.39 -33.56
C ASP A 673 -7.53 64.15 -34.87
N GLU A 674 -7.14 63.16 -35.68
CA GLU A 674 -7.91 62.68 -36.83
C GLU A 674 -9.31 62.20 -36.40
N LEU A 675 -9.40 61.37 -35.34
CA LEU A 675 -10.68 60.86 -34.83
C LEU A 675 -11.60 61.97 -34.31
N LYS A 676 -11.05 62.95 -33.58
CA LYS A 676 -11.83 64.13 -33.13
C LYS A 676 -12.40 64.89 -34.32
N LEU A 677 -11.59 65.10 -35.35
CA LEU A 677 -12.02 65.78 -36.56
C LEU A 677 -13.14 65.01 -37.28
N PHE A 678 -13.04 63.68 -37.34
CA PHE A 678 -14.09 62.84 -37.89
C PHE A 678 -15.37 62.82 -37.05
N HIS A 679 -15.28 62.79 -35.72
CA HIS A 679 -16.45 62.93 -34.85
C HIS A 679 -17.15 64.28 -35.05
N GLU A 680 -16.39 65.35 -35.28
CA GLU A 680 -16.93 66.66 -35.61
C GLU A 680 -17.63 66.66 -36.98
N VAL A 681 -17.03 66.05 -38.01
CA VAL A 681 -17.70 65.81 -39.31
C VAL A 681 -19.04 65.13 -39.12
N ARG A 682 -19.10 64.08 -38.29
CA ARG A 682 -20.34 63.34 -38.05
C ARG A 682 -21.38 64.16 -37.30
N ARG A 683 -20.96 65.01 -36.37
CA ARG A 683 -21.83 65.96 -35.69
C ARG A 683 -22.44 66.96 -36.67
N LEU A 684 -21.64 67.50 -37.59
CA LEU A 684 -22.08 68.41 -38.64
C LEU A 684 -23.00 67.71 -39.65
N TYR A 685 -22.65 66.50 -40.07
CA TYR A 685 -23.45 65.63 -40.93
C TYR A 685 -24.85 65.37 -40.35
N ARG A 686 -24.95 65.04 -39.06
CA ARG A 686 -26.25 64.85 -38.37
C ARG A 686 -27.06 66.13 -38.24
N LYS A 687 -26.39 67.30 -38.16
CA LYS A 687 -27.03 68.63 -38.18
C LYS A 687 -27.42 69.09 -39.59
N GLN A 688 -27.13 68.31 -40.62
CA GLN A 688 -27.32 68.66 -42.03
C GLN A 688 -26.50 69.88 -42.49
N ASP A 689 -25.40 70.18 -41.79
CA ASP A 689 -24.46 71.24 -42.17
C ASP A 689 -23.42 70.70 -43.17
N TRP A 690 -23.86 70.57 -44.43
CA TRP A 690 -23.10 69.90 -45.48
C TRP A 690 -21.80 70.63 -45.84
N ASP A 691 -21.81 71.96 -45.81
CA ASP A 691 -20.66 72.78 -46.23
C ASP A 691 -19.49 72.64 -45.23
N LEU A 692 -19.77 72.74 -43.93
CA LEU A 692 -18.73 72.53 -42.91
C LEU A 692 -18.29 71.07 -42.83
N ALA A 693 -19.21 70.11 -42.97
CA ALA A 693 -18.86 68.69 -42.96
C ALA A 693 -17.95 68.30 -44.13
N GLU A 694 -18.23 68.81 -45.34
CA GLU A 694 -17.42 68.55 -46.53
C GLU A 694 -16.02 69.18 -46.43
N LEU A 695 -15.91 70.42 -45.92
CA LEU A 695 -14.62 71.07 -45.68
C LEU A 695 -13.71 70.22 -44.79
N GLN A 696 -14.26 69.71 -43.68
CA GLN A 696 -13.49 68.87 -42.76
C GLN A 696 -13.21 67.46 -43.32
N LEU A 697 -14.09 66.90 -44.15
CA LEU A 697 -13.84 65.65 -44.85
C LEU A 697 -12.69 65.75 -45.85
N VAL A 698 -12.55 66.86 -46.57
CA VAL A 698 -11.41 67.08 -47.49
C VAL A 698 -10.09 67.09 -46.71
N ASN A 699 -10.07 67.67 -45.51
CA ASN A 699 -8.89 67.61 -44.63
C ASN A 699 -8.59 66.17 -44.20
N LEU A 700 -9.59 65.41 -43.78
CA LEU A 700 -9.44 64.00 -43.39
C LEU A 700 -8.96 63.11 -44.55
N GLN A 701 -9.48 63.33 -45.77
CA GLN A 701 -9.04 62.59 -46.97
C GLN A 701 -7.59 62.92 -47.37
N ARG A 702 -7.09 64.12 -47.05
CA ARG A 702 -5.68 64.47 -47.24
C ARG A 702 -4.79 63.84 -46.18
N MET A 703 -5.24 63.78 -44.93
CA MET A 703 -4.51 63.16 -43.82
C MET A 703 -4.39 61.65 -44.00
N SER A 704 -5.49 60.99 -44.35
CA SER A 704 -5.60 59.53 -44.41
C SER A 704 -6.39 59.11 -45.67
N PRO A 705 -5.76 59.15 -46.86
CA PRO A 705 -6.43 58.94 -48.15
C PRO A 705 -7.00 57.53 -48.33
N ASP A 706 -6.42 56.54 -47.66
CA ASP A 706 -6.83 55.13 -47.76
C ASP A 706 -8.04 54.76 -46.89
N THR A 707 -8.53 55.69 -46.05
CA THR A 707 -9.68 55.44 -45.18
C THR A 707 -10.99 55.49 -45.97
N ALA A 708 -11.54 54.30 -46.27
CA ALA A 708 -12.79 54.14 -47.01
C ALA A 708 -13.97 54.92 -46.39
N LEU A 709 -14.00 55.05 -45.06
CA LEU A 709 -15.06 55.74 -44.32
C LEU A 709 -15.24 57.21 -44.76
N TYR A 710 -14.15 57.93 -45.01
CA TYR A 710 -14.22 59.35 -45.40
C TYR A 710 -14.77 59.53 -46.81
N ARG A 711 -14.47 58.59 -47.72
CA ARG A 711 -15.09 58.56 -49.05
C ARG A 711 -16.59 58.27 -48.96
N ILE A 712 -17.00 57.31 -48.13
CA ILE A 712 -18.41 56.96 -47.92
C ILE A 712 -19.19 58.18 -47.43
N TYR A 713 -18.68 58.93 -46.45
CA TYR A 713 -19.37 60.13 -45.95
C TYR A 713 -19.41 61.26 -46.97
N ALA A 714 -18.36 61.45 -47.78
CA ALA A 714 -18.38 62.43 -48.87
C ALA A 714 -19.44 62.09 -49.93
N GLU A 715 -19.54 60.82 -50.34
CA GLU A 715 -20.56 60.34 -51.27
C GLU A 715 -21.98 60.52 -50.70
N ARG A 716 -22.17 60.24 -49.40
CA ARG A 716 -23.45 60.43 -48.72
C ARG A 716 -23.85 61.90 -48.62
N ILE A 717 -22.92 62.81 -48.33
CA ILE A 717 -23.18 64.25 -48.33
C ILE A 717 -23.58 64.70 -49.74
N ALA A 718 -22.86 64.26 -50.78
CA ALA A 718 -23.21 64.57 -52.16
C ALA A 718 -24.60 64.05 -52.54
N TYR A 719 -24.98 62.87 -52.03
CA TYR A 719 -26.32 62.30 -52.21
C TYR A 719 -27.40 63.11 -51.48
N PHE A 720 -27.22 63.42 -50.19
CA PHE A 720 -28.18 64.15 -49.39
C PHE A 720 -28.30 65.63 -49.78
N ARG A 721 -27.27 66.24 -50.36
CA ARG A 721 -27.39 67.56 -51.01
C ARG A 721 -28.39 67.54 -52.18
N LYS A 722 -28.46 66.42 -52.91
CA LYS A 722 -29.42 66.23 -54.02
C LYS A 722 -30.78 65.71 -53.53
N ASN A 723 -30.81 65.03 -52.39
CA ASN A 723 -32.00 64.40 -51.81
C ASN A 723 -32.07 64.69 -50.30
N PRO A 724 -32.42 65.91 -49.86
CA PRO A 724 -32.35 66.28 -48.45
C PRO A 724 -33.25 65.37 -47.60
N PRO A 725 -32.76 64.87 -46.46
CA PRO A 725 -33.57 64.05 -45.57
C PRO A 725 -34.64 64.91 -44.86
N GLY A 726 -35.78 64.31 -44.51
CA GLY A 726 -36.86 65.03 -43.81
C GLY A 726 -36.48 65.51 -42.40
N ASN A 727 -37.31 66.37 -41.80
CA ASN A 727 -37.06 66.92 -40.46
C ASN A 727 -36.98 65.86 -39.35
N ASP A 728 -37.58 64.68 -39.55
CA ASP A 728 -37.57 63.55 -38.60
C ASP A 728 -36.44 62.54 -38.88
N TRP A 729 -35.36 62.97 -39.55
CA TRP A 729 -34.24 62.08 -39.87
C TRP A 729 -33.46 61.68 -38.62
N ASP A 730 -33.37 60.38 -38.38
CA ASP A 730 -32.71 59.76 -37.24
C ASP A 730 -31.19 59.58 -37.42
N GLY A 731 -30.63 60.19 -38.46
CA GLY A 731 -29.20 60.15 -38.78
C GLY A 731 -28.74 58.84 -39.44
N VAL A 732 -29.66 57.96 -39.84
CA VAL A 732 -29.34 56.68 -40.49
C VAL A 732 -29.31 56.83 -42.00
N PHE A 733 -28.30 56.23 -42.64
CA PHE A 733 -28.26 56.06 -44.09
C PHE A 733 -28.75 54.65 -44.47
N VAL A 734 -29.84 54.56 -45.23
CA VAL A 734 -30.35 53.28 -45.75
C VAL A 734 -29.63 52.97 -47.07
N PHE A 735 -28.82 51.92 -47.10
CA PHE A 735 -28.18 51.46 -48.33
C PHE A 735 -29.23 51.06 -49.38
N GLN A 736 -29.15 51.64 -50.58
CA GLN A 736 -30.09 51.37 -51.69
C GLN A 736 -29.72 50.14 -52.53
N THR A 737 -28.66 49.43 -52.18
CA THR A 737 -28.26 48.19 -52.84
C THR A 737 -28.88 46.99 -52.12
N LYS A 738 -29.55 46.13 -52.90
CA LYS A 738 -30.10 44.84 -52.46
C LYS A 738 -29.03 43.88 -51.99
#